data_AF-A0A9W3EVX5-F1
#
_entry.id   AF-A0A9W3EVX5-F1
#
_cell.length_a   1.000
_cell.length_b   1.000
_cell.length_c   1.000
_cell.angle_alpha   90.00
_cell.angle_beta   90.00
_cell.angle_gamma   90.00
#
_symmetry.space_group_name_H-M   'P 1'
#
loop_
_entity.id
_entity.type
_entity.pdbx_description
1 polymer ?
#
loop_
_entity_poly.entity_id
_entity_poly.type
_entity_poly.pdbx_seq_one_letter_code
_entity_poly.pdbx_strand_id
1 'polypeptide(L)'
;MAELGRVVVRDPASLLPGGFWAGVAVWLERPQVANKRLCGVRLEARRSATLPRAEARGPGPNAGPEQEEQAGAGCRPEGGPGPGQRFPEEGPGPRPSAGPAESQGRRQQGEAQRKAAAAPLLSGAPEQRGKAGAGEGDFAALHLDSLWDDFSQSLAGGNRELLTFLSGSGAESQPEAQHELDVVLRTVIPKTSPHCPLGGPRKEIVVQDVLNGTVTFLPLEEGDEGNLKVKMSNVYQIQLSQNEGEWFISVLIFCPERWHSDGIVYPKPTWLGEELLAKLARWCVEGRQSGFKSTLSLVSIMKYSKAYQELKEKYKGMVKVWPEVTDPEKFVYEDVAIAAYLLILWEEERAERGLTAKQSFVDLGCGNGLLVHILSSEGHPGRGIDVRRRNIWDMYGPQTHLEEGAVTPNDNTLFPEADWLIGNHSDELTPWIPVIAARSSYHCRFFVLPCCFFDFIGKYQRRQSTKTQYRGYLDFLTEVGSACGFHVVEDCLRIPSTKRVCLIGKSRTYPAAAEASMDEQRTRYISSRRGCPVSPPGEGLGALEAAAGHAPGAQAGQRGTEARPEGLWLSGFHPREKAERVRNCATLPRDFIDQVVLRVARLLLGGQRSDAGSAPRGGVEAWNRGGSLSLAEVASELDRETLQRLKRECGGLQTLLRNSHQVFQVVNGQVRIRDWREEKLWEEKELEARKTRICWFFTHHPDGCVLPSDCCPFAHGPGELRPAPATRKKRQLL
;
A
#
# COMPACT_ATOMS: atom_id res chain seq x y z
N MET A 1 -6.53 8.21 36.68
CA MET A 1 -6.02 8.53 35.33
C MET A 1 -4.50 8.46 35.38
N ALA A 2 -3.81 8.07 34.31
CA ALA A 2 -2.35 8.15 34.23
C ALA A 2 -1.89 8.54 32.82
N GLU A 3 -0.88 9.41 32.73
CA GLU A 3 -0.12 9.62 31.50
C GLU A 3 0.85 8.46 31.30
N LEU A 4 0.83 7.85 30.10
CA LEU A 4 1.70 6.73 29.72
C LEU A 4 3.00 7.18 29.05
N GLY A 5 3.03 8.41 28.56
CA GLY A 5 4.16 9.01 27.86
C GLY A 5 3.77 10.35 27.25
N ARG A 6 4.77 11.23 27.14
CA ARG A 6 4.67 12.56 26.55
C ARG A 6 5.90 12.86 25.70
N VAL A 7 5.72 13.50 24.54
CA VAL A 7 6.83 13.80 23.62
C VAL A 7 6.68 15.19 23.01
N VAL A 8 7.81 15.89 22.86
CA VAL A 8 7.90 17.16 22.12
C VAL A 8 7.77 16.91 20.62
N VAL A 9 6.90 17.65 19.95
CA VAL A 9 6.76 17.63 18.49
C VAL A 9 7.45 18.85 17.89
N ARG A 10 8.63 18.62 17.31
CA ARG A 10 9.37 19.65 16.57
C ARG A 10 8.71 19.87 15.21
N ASP A 11 8.00 20.98 15.06
CA ASP A 11 7.27 21.35 13.85
C ASP A 11 7.95 22.52 13.09
N PRO A 12 8.98 22.24 12.26
CA PRO A 12 9.66 23.27 11.47
C PRO A 12 8.85 23.75 10.26
N ALA A 13 7.63 23.24 10.06
CA ALA A 13 6.77 23.54 8.92
C ALA A 13 5.46 24.25 9.32
N SER A 14 5.27 24.53 10.61
CA SER A 14 4.08 25.18 11.18
C SER A 14 2.76 24.51 10.75
N LEU A 15 2.75 23.17 10.81
CA LEU A 15 1.60 22.33 10.49
C LEU A 15 0.65 22.17 11.69
N LEU A 16 1.12 22.32 12.93
CA LEU A 16 0.31 22.22 14.14
C LEU A 16 -0.58 23.47 14.37
N PRO A 17 -1.80 23.31 14.91
CA PRO A 17 -2.41 22.06 15.40
C PRO A 17 -3.04 21.18 14.30
N GLY A 18 -3.19 21.63 13.05
CA GLY A 18 -3.82 20.84 11.98
C GLY A 18 -3.15 19.49 11.69
N GLY A 19 -1.81 19.45 11.82
CA GLY A 19 -1.00 18.24 11.71
C GLY A 19 -1.33 17.19 12.78
N PHE A 20 -1.72 17.59 14.00
CA PHE A 20 -2.15 16.66 15.04
C PHE A 20 -3.35 15.82 14.57
N TRP A 21 -4.35 16.47 14.00
CA TRP A 21 -5.53 15.80 13.45
C TRP A 21 -5.21 14.91 12.26
N ALA A 22 -4.22 15.26 11.42
CA ALA A 22 -3.71 14.38 10.38
C ALA A 22 -3.00 13.14 10.96
N GLY A 23 -2.21 13.29 12.02
CA GLY A 23 -1.56 12.17 12.73
C GLY A 23 -2.56 11.24 13.44
N VAL A 24 -3.55 11.84 14.11
CA VAL A 24 -4.70 11.14 14.72
C VAL A 24 -5.49 10.38 13.65
N ALA A 25 -5.74 10.96 12.48
CA ALA A 25 -6.45 10.30 11.38
C ALA A 25 -5.75 9.00 10.93
N VAL A 26 -4.41 8.94 10.90
CA VAL A 26 -3.69 7.70 10.59
C VAL A 26 -3.94 6.61 11.65
N TRP A 27 -4.07 6.95 12.93
CA TRP A 27 -4.45 5.99 13.97
C TRP A 27 -5.96 5.68 13.99
N LEU A 28 -6.80 6.63 13.60
CA LEU A 28 -8.27 6.50 13.52
C LEU A 28 -8.70 5.57 12.38
N GLU A 29 -8.15 5.78 11.19
CA GLU A 29 -8.55 5.15 9.93
C GLU A 29 -7.63 3.99 9.50
N ARG A 30 -6.37 4.00 9.98
CA ARG A 30 -5.32 3.11 9.47
C ARG A 30 -4.40 2.55 10.58
N PRO A 31 -4.93 2.11 11.75
CA PRO A 31 -4.12 1.69 12.90
C PRO A 31 -3.15 0.55 12.60
N GLN A 32 -3.41 -0.28 11.57
CA GLN A 32 -2.52 -1.31 11.06
C GLN A 32 -1.15 -0.79 10.56
N VAL A 33 -1.02 0.51 10.27
CA VAL A 33 0.25 1.15 9.89
C VAL A 33 1.19 1.28 11.09
N ALA A 34 0.66 1.48 12.31
CA ALA A 34 1.43 1.42 13.55
C ALA A 34 1.49 0.00 14.12
N ASN A 35 0.34 -0.69 14.18
CA ASN A 35 0.18 -1.98 14.85
C ASN A 35 -0.05 -3.11 13.84
N LYS A 36 1.04 -3.75 13.39
CA LYS A 36 1.03 -4.84 12.37
C LYS A 36 0.24 -6.11 12.77
N ARG A 37 -0.29 -6.16 14.01
CA ARG A 37 -1.21 -7.21 14.50
C ARG A 37 -2.68 -6.95 14.15
N LEU A 38 -3.00 -5.78 13.58
CA LEU A 38 -4.34 -5.45 13.09
C LEU A 38 -4.45 -5.68 11.59
N CYS A 39 -5.61 -6.14 11.15
CA CYS A 39 -6.02 -6.11 9.76
C CYS A 39 -6.62 -4.75 9.36
N GLY A 40 -6.93 -3.88 10.32
CA GLY A 40 -7.30 -2.48 10.09
C GLY A 40 -8.58 -2.12 10.83
N VAL A 41 -9.41 -1.30 10.21
CA VAL A 41 -10.62 -0.75 10.83
C VAL A 41 -11.69 -0.50 9.75
N ARG A 42 -12.96 -0.63 10.13
CA ARG A 42 -14.12 -0.11 9.39
C ARG A 42 -14.68 1.07 10.19
N LEU A 43 -14.83 2.24 9.56
CA LEU A 43 -15.67 3.30 10.12
C LEU A 43 -17.14 2.95 9.82
N GLU A 44 -18.02 3.08 10.80
CA GLU A 44 -19.45 2.70 10.66
C GLU A 44 -20.34 3.94 10.55
N ALA A 45 -20.05 4.99 11.34
CA ALA A 45 -20.75 6.28 11.28
C ALA A 45 -19.87 7.42 11.86
N ARG A 46 -20.22 8.67 11.53
CA ARG A 46 -19.66 9.91 12.12
C ARG A 46 -20.74 10.97 12.25
N ARG A 47 -20.75 11.73 13.34
CA ARG A 47 -21.65 12.87 13.58
C ARG A 47 -21.00 13.95 14.46
N SER A 48 -21.53 15.16 14.39
CA SER A 48 -21.39 16.14 15.49
C SER A 48 -22.28 15.75 16.68
N ALA A 49 -21.82 16.02 17.89
CA ALA A 49 -22.61 15.93 19.12
C ALA A 49 -22.19 17.00 20.13
N THR A 50 -22.88 17.10 21.26
CA THR A 50 -22.54 18.00 22.37
C THR A 50 -22.27 17.22 23.65
N LEU A 51 -21.31 17.67 24.45
CA LEU A 51 -21.01 17.03 25.74
C LEU A 51 -22.10 17.38 26.79
N PRO A 52 -22.67 16.41 27.52
CA PRO A 52 -23.61 16.70 28.60
C PRO A 52 -22.90 17.43 29.75
N ARG A 53 -23.53 18.50 30.27
CA ARG A 53 -23.04 19.17 31.49
C ARG A 53 -23.43 18.37 32.72
N ALA A 54 -22.51 18.26 33.68
CA ALA A 54 -22.87 17.84 35.03
C ALA A 54 -23.72 18.93 35.70
N GLU A 55 -24.94 18.60 36.09
CA GLU A 55 -25.78 19.53 36.84
C GLU A 55 -25.19 19.81 38.22
N ALA A 56 -24.91 21.09 38.49
CA ALA A 56 -24.64 21.53 39.85
C ALA A 56 -25.95 21.50 40.63
N ARG A 57 -26.10 20.51 41.54
CA ARG A 57 -27.17 20.54 42.55
C ARG A 57 -27.05 21.82 43.38
N GLY A 58 -27.88 22.82 43.07
CA GLY A 58 -28.06 23.98 43.92
C GLY A 58 -28.61 23.59 45.29
N PRO A 59 -28.44 24.43 46.33
CA PRO A 59 -29.06 24.19 47.63
C PRO A 59 -30.59 24.17 47.49
N GLY A 60 -31.22 23.05 47.84
CA GLY A 60 -32.67 22.93 47.80
C GLY A 60 -33.31 23.87 48.84
N PRO A 61 -34.24 24.76 48.45
CA PRO A 61 -34.88 25.67 49.40
C PRO A 61 -35.94 24.92 50.21
N ASN A 62 -35.59 24.44 51.40
CA ASN A 62 -36.54 24.09 52.44
C ASN A 62 -35.88 24.15 53.83
N ALA A 63 -35.82 25.37 54.38
CA ALA A 63 -35.70 25.56 55.82
C ALA A 63 -37.12 25.54 56.41
N GLY A 64 -37.49 24.45 57.08
CA GLY A 64 -38.66 24.33 57.94
C GLY A 64 -38.20 24.11 59.38
N PRO A 65 -38.90 24.69 60.39
CA PRO A 65 -38.34 24.83 61.73
C PRO A 65 -38.28 23.52 62.53
N GLU A 66 -37.36 23.51 63.49
CA GLU A 66 -37.16 22.43 64.46
C GLU A 66 -38.32 22.35 65.47
N GLN A 67 -38.68 21.12 65.87
CA GLN A 67 -39.30 20.83 67.16
C GLN A 67 -38.67 19.56 67.73
N GLU A 68 -38.41 19.59 69.04
CA GLU A 68 -37.90 18.47 69.81
C GLU A 68 -39.03 17.49 70.17
N GLU A 69 -38.76 16.18 70.22
CA GLU A 69 -38.62 15.46 71.51
C GLU A 69 -38.40 13.94 71.37
N GLN A 70 -37.62 13.42 72.33
CA GLN A 70 -37.67 12.09 72.97
C GLN A 70 -37.84 10.78 72.16
N ALA A 71 -36.70 10.09 72.03
CA ALA A 71 -36.45 8.73 72.55
C ALA A 71 -37.55 7.63 72.52
N GLY A 72 -37.25 6.55 71.79
CA GLY A 72 -37.89 5.23 71.94
C GLY A 72 -36.95 4.11 71.47
N ALA A 73 -36.89 2.97 72.16
CA ALA A 73 -35.89 1.92 71.93
C ALA A 73 -36.54 0.54 71.68
N GLY A 74 -35.81 -0.36 70.99
CA GLY A 74 -36.01 -1.80 71.17
C GLY A 74 -35.95 -2.72 69.94
N CYS A 75 -35.16 -3.79 70.09
CA CYS A 75 -35.46 -5.17 69.65
C CYS A 75 -35.79 -5.48 68.17
N ARG A 76 -34.69 -5.71 67.43
CA ARG A 76 -34.29 -6.94 66.68
C ARG A 76 -35.21 -8.20 66.62
N PRO A 77 -34.94 -9.14 65.66
CA PRO A 77 -36.00 -9.87 64.94
C PRO A 77 -35.91 -11.41 64.90
N GLU A 78 -36.97 -12.04 64.39
CA GLU A 78 -37.05 -13.38 63.77
C GLU A 78 -38.06 -13.31 62.59
N GLY A 79 -38.14 -14.18 61.57
CA GLY A 79 -37.35 -15.35 61.18
C GLY A 79 -37.93 -15.95 59.87
N GLY A 80 -37.16 -16.74 59.10
CA GLY A 80 -37.67 -17.51 57.93
C GLY A 80 -37.90 -19.00 58.27
N PRO A 81 -38.15 -19.92 57.29
CA PRO A 81 -38.18 -19.77 55.83
C PRO A 81 -39.44 -20.39 55.15
N GLY A 82 -39.44 -20.60 53.82
CA GLY A 82 -40.42 -21.41 53.06
C GLY A 82 -40.20 -22.94 53.16
N PRO A 83 -40.73 -23.82 52.28
CA PRO A 83 -41.13 -23.61 50.86
C PRO A 83 -42.45 -24.34 50.41
N GLY A 84 -42.77 -24.41 49.09
CA GLY A 84 -43.66 -25.46 48.55
C GLY A 84 -44.47 -25.18 47.25
N GLN A 85 -44.11 -25.84 46.15
CA GLN A 85 -44.69 -25.78 44.78
C GLN A 85 -46.19 -26.15 44.62
N ARG A 86 -46.88 -25.57 43.60
CA ARG A 86 -47.46 -26.28 42.41
C ARG A 86 -48.24 -25.38 41.42
N PHE A 87 -48.33 -25.82 40.15
CA PHE A 87 -49.26 -25.35 39.09
C PHE A 87 -50.49 -26.28 38.99
N PRO A 88 -51.62 -25.91 38.35
CA PRO A 88 -51.78 -26.12 36.88
C PRO A 88 -52.61 -25.07 36.07
N GLU A 89 -52.25 -24.97 34.79
CA GLU A 89 -52.96 -24.79 33.50
C GLU A 89 -54.39 -24.18 33.27
N GLU A 90 -54.57 -23.78 31.99
CA GLU A 90 -55.78 -23.52 31.17
C GLU A 90 -56.59 -22.19 31.26
N GLY A 91 -57.16 -21.81 30.10
CA GLY A 91 -58.01 -20.63 29.83
C GLY A 91 -59.32 -21.06 29.10
N PRO A 92 -59.78 -20.44 27.98
CA PRO A 92 -59.38 -19.18 27.32
C PRO A 92 -60.57 -18.31 26.80
N GLY A 93 -60.29 -17.18 26.11
CA GLY A 93 -61.22 -16.47 25.20
C GLY A 93 -61.41 -14.96 25.47
N PRO A 94 -62.03 -14.15 24.56
CA PRO A 94 -62.72 -14.52 23.31
C PRO A 94 -62.21 -13.77 22.04
N ARG A 95 -63.02 -13.81 20.96
CA ARG A 95 -62.91 -13.15 19.62
C ARG A 95 -63.68 -11.77 19.58
N PRO A 96 -63.94 -11.10 18.43
CA PRO A 96 -63.06 -10.58 17.34
C PRO A 96 -63.43 -9.14 16.82
N SER A 97 -62.78 -8.71 15.72
CA SER A 97 -63.33 -7.94 14.56
C SER A 97 -63.18 -6.40 14.42
N ALA A 98 -63.01 -5.99 13.13
CA ALA A 98 -63.13 -4.65 12.52
C ALA A 98 -62.10 -3.57 12.97
N GLY A 99 -61.81 -2.52 12.19
CA GLY A 99 -62.25 -2.14 10.83
C GLY A 99 -61.46 -0.91 10.29
N PRO A 100 -61.52 -0.58 8.97
CA PRO A 100 -60.54 0.31 8.32
C PRO A 100 -61.02 1.75 8.02
N ALA A 101 -60.09 2.64 7.63
CA ALA A 101 -60.36 3.91 6.93
C ALA A 101 -59.15 4.37 6.09
N GLU A 102 -59.38 5.17 5.03
CA GLU A 102 -58.39 5.69 4.06
C GLU A 102 -58.34 7.23 4.03
N SER A 103 -57.23 7.81 3.52
CA SER A 103 -57.12 9.04 2.68
C SER A 103 -55.66 9.57 2.74
N GLN A 104 -54.95 10.11 1.73
CA GLN A 104 -55.17 10.76 0.41
C GLN A 104 -54.91 12.29 0.38
N GLY A 105 -53.83 12.71 -0.31
CA GLY A 105 -53.65 14.06 -0.90
C GLY A 105 -52.85 15.11 -0.09
N ARG A 106 -52.43 16.28 -0.65
CA ARG A 106 -52.09 16.64 -2.05
C ARG A 106 -51.33 17.99 -2.13
N ARG A 107 -50.21 18.04 -2.89
CA ARG A 107 -49.38 19.18 -3.42
C ARG A 107 -49.71 20.68 -3.12
N GLN A 108 -48.66 21.48 -2.82
CA GLN A 108 -48.24 22.79 -3.42
C GLN A 108 -46.91 23.27 -2.74
N GLN A 109 -45.99 24.14 -3.23
CA GLN A 109 -45.73 24.96 -4.43
C GLN A 109 -45.84 26.52 -4.29
N GLY A 110 -44.84 27.26 -4.85
CA GLY A 110 -44.60 28.73 -4.76
C GLY A 110 -43.25 29.03 -4.04
N GLU A 111 -42.19 29.65 -4.59
CA GLU A 111 -41.94 30.99 -5.21
C GLU A 111 -41.79 32.17 -4.19
N ALA A 112 -40.88 33.16 -4.31
CA ALA A 112 -39.59 33.32 -5.04
C ALA A 112 -38.83 34.63 -4.61
N GLN A 113 -37.53 34.78 -4.95
CA GLN A 113 -36.69 36.04 -4.94
C GLN A 113 -36.27 36.60 -3.54
N ARG A 114 -35.21 37.43 -3.32
CA ARG A 114 -34.22 38.12 -4.20
C ARG A 114 -32.85 38.43 -3.50
N LYS A 115 -31.82 38.65 -4.33
CA LYS A 115 -30.36 38.94 -4.09
C LYS A 115 -29.90 39.90 -2.95
N ALA A 116 -28.72 39.60 -2.38
CA ALA A 116 -27.60 40.53 -2.09
C ALA A 116 -26.25 39.74 -2.12
N ALA A 117 -25.06 40.38 -2.11
CA ALA A 117 -23.79 39.69 -2.40
C ALA A 117 -22.54 40.19 -1.65
N ALA A 118 -21.65 39.25 -1.26
CA ALA A 118 -20.24 39.43 -0.91
C ALA A 118 -19.48 38.09 -1.05
N ALA A 119 -18.17 38.10 -1.28
CA ALA A 119 -17.31 36.91 -1.46
C ALA A 119 -15.81 37.30 -1.35
N PRO A 120 -14.84 36.36 -1.26
CA PRO A 120 -14.95 34.90 -1.08
C PRO A 120 -14.14 34.35 0.13
N LEU A 121 -14.50 33.14 0.59
CA LEU A 121 -13.55 32.24 1.29
C LEU A 121 -13.70 30.81 0.76
N LEU A 122 -12.59 30.08 0.71
CA LEU A 122 -12.46 28.79 0.03
C LEU A 122 -13.10 27.67 0.86
N SER A 123 -14.13 27.03 0.33
CA SER A 123 -14.72 25.79 0.83
C SER A 123 -14.73 24.72 -0.25
N GLY A 124 -14.58 23.45 0.14
CA GLY A 124 -14.55 22.32 -0.78
C GLY A 124 -15.92 22.09 -1.43
N ALA A 125 -15.93 21.67 -2.70
CA ALA A 125 -17.17 21.35 -3.40
C ALA A 125 -17.86 20.12 -2.77
N PRO A 126 -19.17 20.16 -2.48
CA PRO A 126 -19.89 18.99 -1.98
C PRO A 126 -20.08 17.95 -3.10
N GLU A 127 -19.78 16.68 -2.81
CA GLU A 127 -20.09 15.59 -3.73
C GLU A 127 -21.61 15.46 -3.92
N GLN A 128 -22.06 15.32 -5.17
CA GLN A 128 -23.48 15.17 -5.47
C GLN A 128 -24.00 13.82 -4.97
N ARG A 129 -24.81 13.86 -3.92
CA ARG A 129 -25.47 12.69 -3.30
C ARG A 129 -26.44 12.03 -4.29
N GLY A 130 -25.93 11.09 -5.09
CA GLY A 130 -26.74 10.28 -6.00
C GLY A 130 -27.78 9.46 -5.24
N LYS A 131 -29.00 9.37 -5.78
CA LYS A 131 -30.08 8.56 -5.18
C LYS A 131 -29.83 7.06 -5.36
N ALA A 132 -29.09 6.46 -4.44
CA ALA A 132 -29.17 5.05 -4.11
C ALA A 132 -30.20 4.82 -2.98
N GLY A 133 -30.66 3.57 -2.80
CA GLY A 133 -31.64 3.23 -1.76
C GLY A 133 -31.06 3.30 -0.35
N ALA A 134 -31.91 3.54 0.64
CA ALA A 134 -31.52 3.49 2.06
C ALA A 134 -31.05 2.07 2.43
N GLY A 135 -29.79 1.92 2.85
CA GLY A 135 -29.17 0.64 3.12
C GLY A 135 -27.87 0.80 3.89
N GLU A 136 -27.75 0.06 5.00
CA GLU A 136 -26.66 0.04 6.00
C GLU A 136 -26.24 1.39 6.62
N GLY A 137 -25.84 2.39 5.83
CA GLY A 137 -25.28 3.66 6.32
C GLY A 137 -26.24 4.47 7.20
N ASP A 138 -27.49 4.64 6.78
CA ASP A 138 -28.50 5.37 7.56
C ASP A 138 -28.85 4.63 8.87
N PHE A 139 -28.78 3.29 8.87
CA PHE A 139 -29.00 2.47 10.08
C PHE A 139 -27.81 2.59 11.06
N ALA A 140 -26.57 2.58 10.56
CA ALA A 140 -25.38 2.78 11.38
C ALA A 140 -25.32 4.18 12.01
N ALA A 141 -25.85 5.21 11.33
CA ALA A 141 -26.00 6.56 11.87
C ALA A 141 -27.01 6.60 13.03
N LEU A 142 -28.25 6.15 12.80
CA LEU A 142 -29.30 6.09 13.83
C LEU A 142 -28.89 5.25 15.06
N HIS A 143 -28.12 4.19 14.84
CA HIS A 143 -27.56 3.36 15.90
C HIS A 143 -26.45 4.08 16.68
N LEU A 144 -25.61 4.90 16.04
CA LEU A 144 -24.67 5.78 16.75
C LEU A 144 -25.40 6.88 17.53
N ASP A 145 -26.51 7.40 17.02
CA ASP A 145 -27.31 8.40 17.73
C ASP A 145 -27.83 7.86 19.07
N SER A 146 -28.52 6.71 19.07
CA SER A 146 -29.00 6.07 20.30
C SER A 146 -27.85 5.76 21.27
N LEU A 147 -26.73 5.21 20.77
CA LEU A 147 -25.58 4.89 21.62
C LEU A 147 -24.95 6.13 22.26
N TRP A 148 -24.88 7.25 21.54
CA TRP A 148 -24.31 8.49 22.07
C TRP A 148 -25.24 9.12 23.11
N ASP A 149 -26.55 9.10 22.87
CA ASP A 149 -27.53 9.72 23.75
C ASP A 149 -27.69 8.90 25.06
N ASP A 150 -27.70 7.56 24.98
CA ASP A 150 -27.65 6.66 26.16
C ASP A 150 -26.37 6.83 26.98
N PHE A 151 -25.21 6.91 26.30
CA PHE A 151 -23.93 7.16 26.95
C PHE A 151 -23.88 8.54 27.62
N SER A 152 -24.42 9.56 26.96
CA SER A 152 -24.47 10.93 27.49
C SER A 152 -25.33 11.03 28.75
N GLN A 153 -26.48 10.34 28.77
CA GLN A 153 -27.31 10.20 29.98
C GLN A 153 -26.55 9.48 31.10
N SER A 154 -25.79 8.43 30.79
CA SER A 154 -24.95 7.69 31.75
C SER A 154 -23.78 8.51 32.32
N LEU A 155 -23.22 9.43 31.54
CA LEU A 155 -22.21 10.40 32.02
C LEU A 155 -22.83 11.39 33.02
N ALA A 156 -23.97 11.98 32.70
CA ALA A 156 -24.68 12.92 33.57
C ALA A 156 -25.21 12.26 34.85
N GLY A 157 -25.75 11.04 34.75
CA GLY A 157 -26.40 10.32 35.85
C GLY A 157 -25.48 9.64 36.86
N GLY A 158 -24.18 9.52 36.60
CA GLY A 158 -23.26 8.91 37.58
C GLY A 158 -21.77 8.84 37.22
N ASN A 159 -21.39 8.78 35.94
CA ASN A 159 -19.98 8.56 35.55
C ASN A 159 -19.13 9.84 35.50
N ARG A 160 -19.19 10.66 36.56
CA ARG A 160 -18.58 12.00 36.61
C ARG A 160 -17.06 11.99 36.41
N GLU A 161 -16.36 10.93 36.82
CA GLU A 161 -14.91 10.79 36.59
C GLU A 161 -14.55 10.65 35.09
N LEU A 162 -15.37 9.92 34.33
CA LEU A 162 -15.17 9.79 32.88
C LEU A 162 -15.56 11.07 32.15
N LEU A 163 -16.57 11.80 32.64
CA LEU A 163 -16.90 13.13 32.14
C LEU A 163 -15.73 14.11 32.32
N THR A 164 -15.08 14.13 33.50
CA THR A 164 -13.86 14.93 33.73
C THR A 164 -12.70 14.51 32.82
N PHE A 165 -12.55 13.20 32.53
CA PHE A 165 -11.53 12.72 31.59
C PHE A 165 -11.82 13.17 30.14
N LEU A 166 -13.09 13.14 29.71
CA LEU A 166 -13.51 13.61 28.39
C LEU A 166 -13.31 15.11 28.20
N SER A 167 -13.66 15.93 29.21
CA SER A 167 -13.51 17.39 29.16
C SER A 167 -12.07 17.90 29.23
N GLY A 168 -11.13 17.06 29.69
CA GLY A 168 -9.76 17.47 30.01
C GLY A 168 -9.65 18.32 31.29
N SER A 169 -8.45 18.39 31.87
CA SER A 169 -8.20 19.08 33.14
C SER A 169 -7.93 20.58 33.02
N GLY A 170 -8.65 21.29 32.14
CA GLY A 170 -8.25 22.64 31.71
C GLY A 170 -9.35 23.51 31.12
N ALA A 171 -10.51 23.61 31.77
CA ALA A 171 -11.66 24.40 31.27
C ALA A 171 -12.43 25.20 32.34
N GLU A 172 -11.79 25.64 33.44
CA GLU A 172 -12.39 26.61 34.39
C GLU A 172 -12.30 28.07 33.88
N SER A 173 -12.64 28.31 32.61
CA SER A 173 -12.99 29.66 32.09
C SER A 173 -13.41 29.60 30.61
N GLN A 174 -14.69 29.89 30.35
CA GLN A 174 -15.33 30.47 29.13
C GLN A 174 -16.78 29.96 29.05
N PRO A 175 -17.80 30.80 29.27
CA PRO A 175 -19.20 30.42 29.08
C PRO A 175 -19.66 30.58 27.60
N GLU A 176 -20.92 30.25 27.35
CA GLU A 176 -21.73 30.61 26.15
C GLU A 176 -21.50 29.87 24.81
N ALA A 177 -20.35 29.25 24.53
CA ALA A 177 -20.23 28.36 23.37
C ALA A 177 -20.87 26.97 23.60
N GLN A 178 -21.59 26.44 22.60
CA GLN A 178 -21.95 25.02 22.58
C GLN A 178 -20.70 24.19 22.27
N HIS A 179 -20.34 23.29 23.17
CA HIS A 179 -19.12 22.47 23.05
C HIS A 179 -19.40 21.29 22.10
N GLU A 180 -19.11 21.51 20.82
CA GLU A 180 -19.31 20.56 19.73
C GLU A 180 -18.15 19.55 19.63
N LEU A 181 -18.50 18.27 19.55
CA LEU A 181 -17.60 17.12 19.51
C LEU A 181 -17.84 16.30 18.25
N ASP A 182 -16.76 15.84 17.64
CA ASP A 182 -16.80 14.92 16.49
C ASP A 182 -16.83 13.47 17.02
N VAL A 183 -17.93 12.75 16.81
CA VAL A 183 -18.13 11.39 17.33
C VAL A 183 -18.13 10.39 16.17
N VAL A 184 -17.25 9.38 16.26
CA VAL A 184 -17.03 8.35 15.22
C VAL A 184 -17.23 6.95 15.79
N LEU A 185 -18.11 6.14 15.20
CA LEU A 185 -18.20 4.70 15.48
C LEU A 185 -17.25 3.94 14.58
N ARG A 186 -16.37 3.10 15.16
CA ARG A 186 -15.45 2.26 14.39
C ARG A 186 -15.36 0.82 14.89
N THR A 187 -15.12 -0.10 13.96
CA THR A 187 -14.86 -1.52 14.23
C THR A 187 -13.41 -1.84 13.88
N VAL A 188 -12.57 -2.06 14.89
CA VAL A 188 -11.17 -2.49 14.75
C VAL A 188 -11.12 -3.98 14.47
N ILE A 189 -10.38 -4.36 13.43
CA ILE A 189 -10.29 -5.73 12.92
C ILE A 189 -8.91 -6.30 13.32
N PRO A 190 -8.82 -7.22 14.30
CA PRO A 190 -7.58 -7.91 14.63
C PRO A 190 -7.15 -8.86 13.50
N LYS A 191 -5.87 -9.25 13.49
CA LYS A 191 -5.35 -10.27 12.57
C LYS A 191 -5.35 -11.64 13.24
N THR A 192 -6.20 -12.55 12.75
CA THR A 192 -6.24 -13.95 13.17
C THR A 192 -4.87 -14.63 13.04
N SER A 193 -4.51 -15.44 14.03
CA SER A 193 -3.22 -16.14 14.13
C SER A 193 -3.43 -17.52 14.77
N PRO A 194 -2.79 -18.59 14.27
CA PRO A 194 -2.81 -19.91 14.93
C PRO A 194 -2.27 -19.91 16.37
N HIS A 195 -1.56 -18.85 16.78
CA HIS A 195 -1.02 -18.69 18.14
C HIS A 195 -1.78 -17.66 18.98
N CYS A 196 -2.87 -17.08 18.47
CA CYS A 196 -3.77 -16.24 19.25
C CYS A 196 -5.20 -16.31 18.68
N PRO A 197 -6.05 -17.22 19.19
CA PRO A 197 -7.45 -17.35 18.76
C PRO A 197 -8.40 -16.26 19.30
N LEU A 198 -7.88 -15.27 20.02
CA LEU A 198 -8.68 -14.31 20.79
C LEU A 198 -8.86 -12.98 20.06
N GLY A 199 -10.11 -12.55 19.95
CA GLY A 199 -10.50 -11.28 19.33
C GLY A 199 -11.26 -11.48 18.03
N GLY A 200 -12.60 -11.41 18.10
CA GLY A 200 -13.39 -10.94 16.96
C GLY A 200 -13.16 -9.44 16.73
N PRO A 201 -13.79 -8.84 15.70
CA PRO A 201 -13.79 -7.40 15.53
C PRO A 201 -14.29 -6.70 16.80
N ARG A 202 -13.68 -5.56 17.16
CA ARG A 202 -14.04 -4.79 18.35
C ARG A 202 -14.60 -3.44 17.95
N LYS A 203 -15.80 -3.11 18.41
CA LYS A 203 -16.38 -1.78 18.27
C LYS A 203 -15.84 -0.84 19.34
N GLU A 204 -15.63 0.41 18.97
CA GLU A 204 -15.35 1.52 19.90
C GLU A 204 -15.91 2.82 19.33
N ILE A 205 -16.36 3.71 20.23
CA ILE A 205 -16.67 5.10 19.91
C ILE A 205 -15.37 5.90 20.05
N VAL A 206 -15.12 6.82 19.12
CA VAL A 206 -14.02 7.78 19.22
C VAL A 206 -14.60 9.18 19.26
N VAL A 207 -14.25 9.94 20.29
CA VAL A 207 -14.70 11.31 20.55
C VAL A 207 -13.54 12.25 20.29
N GLN A 208 -13.70 13.18 19.36
CA GLN A 208 -12.70 14.18 19.00
C GLN A 208 -13.16 15.55 19.50
N ASP A 209 -12.44 16.11 20.46
CA ASP A 209 -12.59 17.50 20.90
C ASP A 209 -11.59 18.36 20.12
N VAL A 210 -12.09 18.98 19.06
CA VAL A 210 -11.27 19.78 18.14
C VAL A 210 -10.77 21.06 18.81
N LEU A 211 -11.48 21.57 19.82
CA LEU A 211 -11.15 22.80 20.54
C LEU A 211 -10.06 22.58 21.58
N ASN A 212 -10.18 21.55 22.41
CA ASN A 212 -9.20 21.22 23.46
C ASN A 212 -8.04 20.33 22.96
N GLY A 213 -8.06 19.90 21.69
CA GLY A 213 -6.99 19.09 21.11
C GLY A 213 -6.95 17.65 21.63
N THR A 214 -8.07 17.09 22.08
CA THR A 214 -8.12 15.73 22.66
C THR A 214 -8.90 14.75 21.78
N VAL A 215 -8.47 13.49 21.77
CA VAL A 215 -9.24 12.40 21.15
C VAL A 215 -9.30 11.20 22.09
N THR A 216 -10.51 10.81 22.48
CA THR A 216 -10.77 9.74 23.45
C THR A 216 -11.37 8.52 22.75
N PHE A 217 -10.83 7.34 23.04
CA PHE A 217 -11.26 6.06 22.51
C PHE A 217 -12.01 5.28 23.61
N LEU A 218 -13.26 4.92 23.30
CA LEU A 218 -14.25 4.36 24.21
C LEU A 218 -14.67 2.96 23.73
N PRO A 219 -14.06 1.88 24.24
CA PRO A 219 -14.42 0.50 23.88
C PRO A 219 -15.91 0.21 24.08
N LEU A 220 -16.53 -0.53 23.16
CA LEU A 220 -17.88 -1.05 23.32
C LEU A 220 -17.87 -2.55 23.65
N GLU A 221 -18.86 -2.96 24.45
CA GLU A 221 -19.22 -4.36 24.67
C GLU A 221 -20.68 -4.62 24.27
N GLU A 222 -20.94 -5.80 23.69
CA GLU A 222 -22.29 -6.28 23.35
C GLU A 222 -22.84 -7.00 24.58
N GLY A 223 -23.96 -6.51 25.14
CA GLY A 223 -24.66 -7.16 26.24
C GLY A 223 -25.52 -8.34 25.78
N ASP A 224 -26.11 -9.08 26.71
CA ASP A 224 -26.86 -10.32 26.43
C ASP A 224 -28.08 -10.13 25.51
N GLU A 225 -28.61 -8.91 25.41
CA GLU A 225 -29.72 -8.52 24.53
C GLU A 225 -29.24 -8.02 23.14
N GLY A 226 -27.93 -8.03 22.86
CA GLY A 226 -27.32 -7.41 21.68
C GLY A 226 -27.09 -5.90 21.80
N ASN A 227 -27.60 -5.26 22.85
CA ASN A 227 -27.42 -3.84 23.13
C ASN A 227 -25.95 -3.51 23.42
N LEU A 228 -25.35 -2.61 22.63
CA LEU A 228 -23.97 -2.16 22.78
C LEU A 228 -23.84 -1.11 23.90
N LYS A 229 -22.81 -1.21 24.75
CA LYS A 229 -22.57 -0.29 25.87
C LYS A 229 -21.10 0.15 25.96
N VAL A 230 -20.84 1.38 26.39
CA VAL A 230 -19.47 1.89 26.60
C VAL A 230 -18.85 1.27 27.83
N LYS A 231 -17.71 0.61 27.64
CA LYS A 231 -16.99 -0.12 28.68
C LYS A 231 -15.98 0.77 29.38
N MET A 232 -16.04 0.81 30.71
CA MET A 232 -15.16 1.64 31.57
C MET A 232 -13.73 1.09 31.74
N SER A 233 -13.31 0.15 30.89
CA SER A 233 -11.99 -0.49 30.87
C SER A 233 -11.34 -0.24 29.51
N ASN A 234 -10.01 -0.14 29.46
CA ASN A 234 -9.25 0.09 28.23
C ASN A 234 -9.55 1.44 27.52
N VAL A 235 -10.19 2.38 28.22
CA VAL A 235 -10.43 3.74 27.74
C VAL A 235 -9.12 4.55 27.76
N TYR A 236 -8.79 5.20 26.65
CA TYR A 236 -7.57 6.01 26.51
C TYR A 236 -7.82 7.29 25.71
N GLN A 237 -6.97 8.29 25.95
CA GLN A 237 -7.03 9.59 25.30
C GLN A 237 -5.65 9.94 24.73
N ILE A 238 -5.63 10.62 23.59
CA ILE A 238 -4.45 11.28 23.04
C ILE A 238 -4.73 12.78 23.10
N GLN A 239 -3.80 13.57 23.66
CA GLN A 239 -3.95 15.01 23.83
C GLN A 239 -2.79 15.75 23.16
N LEU A 240 -3.10 16.80 22.39
CA LEU A 240 -2.18 17.86 22.04
C LEU A 240 -2.19 18.92 23.15
N SER A 241 -1.02 19.41 23.54
CA SER A 241 -0.86 20.52 24.48
C SER A 241 0.29 21.42 24.04
N GLN A 242 0.27 22.70 24.42
CA GLN A 242 1.38 23.61 24.21
C GLN A 242 1.90 24.10 25.57
N ASN A 243 3.22 24.17 25.76
CA ASN A 243 3.84 24.76 26.94
C ASN A 243 5.12 25.50 26.53
N GLU A 244 5.32 26.72 27.04
CA GLU A 244 6.49 27.57 26.74
C GLU A 244 6.78 27.77 25.22
N GLY A 245 5.75 27.60 24.39
CA GLY A 245 5.83 27.65 22.92
C GLY A 245 6.06 26.31 22.24
N GLU A 246 6.60 25.31 22.94
CA GLU A 246 6.75 23.94 22.41
C GLU A 246 5.42 23.18 22.41
N TRP A 247 5.22 22.34 21.39
CA TRP A 247 4.07 21.44 21.28
C TRP A 247 4.41 20.05 21.84
N PHE A 248 3.48 19.48 22.60
CA PHE A 248 3.60 18.18 23.22
C PHE A 248 2.39 17.32 22.85
N ILE A 249 2.63 16.04 22.53
CA ILE A 249 1.56 15.03 22.51
C ILE A 249 1.73 14.15 23.75
N SER A 250 0.62 13.87 24.43
CA SER A 250 0.51 12.93 25.54
C SER A 250 -0.45 11.79 25.19
N VAL A 251 -0.22 10.60 25.74
CA VAL A 251 -1.22 9.51 25.78
C VAL A 251 -1.58 9.22 27.23
N LEU A 252 -2.88 9.26 27.54
CA LEU A 252 -3.42 9.04 28.88
C LEU A 252 -4.37 7.84 28.90
N ILE A 253 -4.44 7.13 30.02
CA ILE A 253 -5.46 6.09 30.27
C ILE A 253 -6.36 6.42 31.45
N PHE A 254 -7.64 6.11 31.28
CA PHE A 254 -8.64 6.11 32.32
C PHE A 254 -8.53 4.81 33.13
N CYS A 255 -8.62 4.90 34.46
CA CYS A 255 -8.44 3.79 35.42
C CYS A 255 -7.39 2.73 35.00
N PRO A 256 -6.07 2.99 35.18
CA PRO A 256 -4.99 2.04 34.84
C PRO A 256 -5.20 0.61 35.35
N GLU A 257 -5.87 0.48 36.50
CA GLU A 257 -6.21 -0.75 37.20
C GLU A 257 -7.22 -1.61 36.40
N ARG A 258 -7.93 -0.97 35.45
CA ARG A 258 -8.88 -1.55 34.50
C ARG A 258 -8.29 -1.65 33.08
N TRP A 259 -6.96 -1.66 32.92
CA TRP A 259 -6.32 -1.91 31.61
C TRP A 259 -6.04 -3.41 31.37
N HIS A 260 -6.88 -4.03 30.54
CA HIS A 260 -6.75 -5.41 30.10
C HIS A 260 -6.12 -5.48 28.71
N SER A 261 -4.79 -5.61 28.66
CA SER A 261 -4.03 -5.74 27.41
C SER A 261 -4.22 -7.11 26.76
N ASP A 262 -5.03 -7.21 25.69
CA ASP A 262 -5.07 -8.39 24.82
C ASP A 262 -3.80 -8.52 23.93
N GLY A 263 -3.01 -7.44 23.84
CA GLY A 263 -1.77 -7.43 23.06
C GLY A 263 -1.99 -7.31 21.54
N ILE A 264 -3.22 -7.09 21.07
CA ILE A 264 -3.60 -6.98 19.65
C ILE A 264 -4.41 -5.70 19.40
N VAL A 265 -5.64 -5.59 19.93
CA VAL A 265 -6.50 -4.39 19.83
C VAL A 265 -6.15 -3.42 20.95
N TYR A 266 -5.98 -3.95 22.17
CA TYR A 266 -5.55 -3.24 23.37
C TYR A 266 -4.12 -3.69 23.68
N PRO A 267 -3.09 -3.01 23.14
CA PRO A 267 -1.70 -3.35 23.39
C PRO A 267 -1.29 -3.05 24.84
N LYS A 268 -0.07 -3.43 25.21
CA LYS A 268 0.53 -3.05 26.51
C LYS A 268 0.59 -1.52 26.64
N PRO A 269 0.36 -0.93 27.84
CA PRO A 269 0.43 0.52 28.04
C PRO A 269 1.74 1.16 27.58
N THR A 270 2.89 0.52 27.80
CA THR A 270 4.19 1.00 27.30
C THR A 270 4.22 1.16 25.78
N TRP A 271 3.56 0.27 25.04
CA TRP A 271 3.46 0.38 23.57
C TRP A 271 2.59 1.56 23.13
N LEU A 272 1.63 2.01 23.95
CA LEU A 272 0.87 3.25 23.69
C LEU A 272 1.71 4.50 24.02
N GLY A 273 2.35 4.51 25.18
CA GLY A 273 3.18 5.62 25.66
C GLY A 273 4.47 5.85 24.85
N GLU A 274 5.04 4.81 24.26
CA GLU A 274 6.30 4.88 23.50
C GLU A 274 6.04 4.74 21.98
N GLU A 275 5.58 3.55 21.58
CA GLU A 275 5.57 3.11 20.18
C GLU A 275 4.46 3.77 19.35
N LEU A 276 3.27 4.00 19.90
CA LEU A 276 2.23 4.79 19.23
C LEU A 276 2.59 6.27 19.25
N LEU A 277 3.01 6.80 20.40
CA LEU A 277 3.34 8.21 20.59
C LEU A 277 4.44 8.70 19.63
N ALA A 278 5.54 7.96 19.49
CA ALA A 278 6.61 8.29 18.54
C ALA A 278 6.15 8.26 17.06
N LYS A 279 5.14 7.44 16.72
CA LYS A 279 4.55 7.42 15.38
C LYS A 279 3.61 8.60 15.15
N LEU A 280 2.79 8.95 16.16
CA LEU A 280 1.93 10.14 16.13
C LEU A 280 2.77 11.40 15.92
N ALA A 281 3.77 11.66 16.77
CA ALA A 281 4.64 12.84 16.67
C ALA A 281 5.27 13.01 15.29
N ARG A 282 5.73 11.90 14.68
CA ARG A 282 6.24 11.91 13.29
C ARG A 282 5.14 12.20 12.27
N TRP A 283 3.98 11.55 12.36
CA TRP A 283 2.87 11.79 11.43
C TRP A 283 2.33 13.22 11.50
N CYS A 284 2.39 13.87 12.66
CA CYS A 284 1.91 15.23 12.85
C CYS A 284 2.70 16.28 12.05
N VAL A 285 3.94 15.96 11.66
CA VAL A 285 4.80 16.82 10.83
C VAL A 285 5.06 16.24 9.43
N GLU A 286 4.55 15.04 9.13
CA GLU A 286 4.49 14.48 7.78
C GLU A 286 3.27 15.03 7.04
N GLY A 287 3.39 16.26 6.50
CA GLY A 287 2.35 16.96 5.71
C GLY A 287 1.98 16.29 4.39
N ARG A 288 1.51 15.04 4.42
CA ARG A 288 1.22 14.18 3.27
C ARG A 288 -0.15 13.51 3.41
N GLN A 289 -1.17 14.18 2.89
CA GLN A 289 -2.31 13.43 2.37
C GLN A 289 -1.83 12.48 1.26
N SER A 290 -2.27 11.23 1.30
CA SER A 290 -1.88 10.21 0.33
C SER A 290 -2.56 10.49 -1.02
N GLY A 291 -1.79 10.79 -2.07
CA GLY A 291 -2.29 10.91 -3.46
C GLY A 291 -2.72 9.59 -4.12
N PHE A 292 -3.16 8.64 -3.30
CA PHE A 292 -3.67 7.31 -3.64
C PHE A 292 -4.78 6.98 -2.62
N LYS A 293 -5.84 6.30 -3.06
CA LYS A 293 -6.96 5.90 -2.19
C LYS A 293 -6.53 5.05 -0.99
N SER A 294 -7.45 4.91 -0.02
CA SER A 294 -7.29 3.99 1.11
C SER A 294 -7.08 2.53 0.63
N THR A 295 -6.51 1.70 1.50
CA THR A 295 -6.10 0.33 1.18
C THR A 295 -7.26 -0.64 1.37
N LEU A 296 -7.67 -1.31 0.30
CA LEU A 296 -8.87 -2.15 0.19
C LEU A 296 -10.15 -1.30 0.37
N SER A 297 -10.27 -0.25 -0.46
CA SER A 297 -11.42 0.67 -0.46
C SER A 297 -12.60 0.20 -1.30
N LEU A 298 -12.44 -0.82 -2.16
CA LEU A 298 -13.50 -1.36 -3.02
C LEU A 298 -13.97 -2.77 -2.64
N VAL A 299 -13.48 -3.34 -1.53
CA VAL A 299 -13.86 -4.69 -1.03
C VAL A 299 -13.94 -4.69 0.49
N SER A 300 -14.78 -5.55 1.08
CA SER A 300 -14.84 -5.68 2.54
C SER A 300 -13.51 -6.13 3.15
N ILE A 301 -12.88 -5.27 3.98
CA ILE A 301 -11.61 -5.57 4.68
C ILE A 301 -11.73 -6.84 5.53
N MET A 302 -12.90 -7.12 6.11
CA MET A 302 -13.16 -8.35 6.87
C MET A 302 -13.15 -9.59 5.98
N LYS A 303 -13.94 -9.58 4.88
CA LYS A 303 -13.98 -10.70 3.91
C LYS A 303 -12.59 -10.96 3.32
N TYR A 304 -11.92 -9.90 2.85
CA TYR A 304 -10.55 -9.98 2.34
C TYR A 304 -9.59 -10.58 3.35
N SER A 305 -9.63 -10.12 4.62
CA SER A 305 -8.68 -10.58 5.64
C SER A 305 -8.86 -12.06 5.98
N LYS A 306 -10.11 -12.54 6.00
CA LYS A 306 -10.46 -13.95 6.17
C LYS A 306 -9.95 -14.77 4.97
N ALA A 307 -10.39 -14.43 3.76
CA ALA A 307 -9.99 -15.13 2.53
C ALA A 307 -8.47 -15.16 2.35
N TYR A 308 -7.78 -14.05 2.67
CA TYR A 308 -6.32 -13.99 2.63
C TYR A 308 -5.65 -14.92 3.67
N GLN A 309 -6.21 -15.14 4.86
CA GLN A 309 -5.64 -16.16 5.77
C GLN A 309 -5.93 -17.57 5.29
N GLU A 310 -7.14 -17.85 4.81
CA GLU A 310 -7.55 -19.18 4.32
C GLU A 310 -6.71 -19.61 3.10
N LEU A 311 -6.57 -18.72 2.10
CA LEU A 311 -5.73 -18.94 0.93
C LEU A 311 -4.25 -18.99 1.32
N LYS A 312 -3.77 -18.16 2.25
CA LYS A 312 -2.37 -18.23 2.71
C LYS A 312 -2.07 -19.58 3.35
N GLU A 313 -2.93 -20.09 4.22
CA GLU A 313 -2.73 -21.39 4.86
C GLU A 313 -2.88 -22.56 3.88
N LYS A 314 -3.72 -22.44 2.84
CA LYS A 314 -3.84 -23.39 1.72
C LYS A 314 -2.56 -23.44 0.87
N TYR A 315 -2.03 -22.29 0.45
CA TYR A 315 -0.91 -22.21 -0.51
C TYR A 315 0.48 -22.05 0.13
N LYS A 316 0.62 -21.97 1.47
CA LYS A 316 1.93 -21.92 2.18
C LYS A 316 2.91 -23.04 1.79
N GLY A 317 2.40 -24.18 1.31
CA GLY A 317 3.24 -25.28 0.81
C GLY A 317 4.10 -24.88 -0.39
N MET A 318 3.59 -24.00 -1.27
CA MET A 318 4.28 -23.58 -2.50
C MET A 318 5.61 -22.86 -2.22
N VAL A 319 5.70 -22.14 -1.11
CA VAL A 319 6.94 -21.46 -0.68
C VAL A 319 8.12 -22.44 -0.53
N LYS A 320 7.85 -23.69 -0.12
CA LYS A 320 8.88 -24.72 0.12
C LYS A 320 9.35 -25.42 -1.16
N VAL A 321 8.57 -25.36 -2.23
CA VAL A 321 8.79 -26.12 -3.48
C VAL A 321 8.97 -25.23 -4.71
N TRP A 322 9.12 -23.91 -4.49
CA TRP A 322 9.27 -22.89 -5.53
C TRP A 322 10.50 -23.15 -6.42
N PRO A 323 10.34 -23.39 -7.74
CA PRO A 323 11.45 -23.73 -8.62
C PRO A 323 12.09 -22.51 -9.31
N GLU A 324 11.45 -21.34 -9.23
CA GLU A 324 11.91 -20.11 -9.85
C GLU A 324 13.01 -19.43 -9.03
N VAL A 325 13.80 -18.54 -9.67
CA VAL A 325 14.90 -17.81 -9.03
C VAL A 325 14.45 -16.58 -8.21
N THR A 326 13.14 -16.39 -8.06
CA THR A 326 12.53 -15.29 -7.30
C THR A 326 12.32 -15.65 -5.83
N ASP A 327 12.14 -14.63 -4.98
CA ASP A 327 11.80 -14.78 -3.56
C ASP A 327 10.43 -15.48 -3.40
N PRO A 328 10.36 -16.70 -2.86
CA PRO A 328 9.11 -17.44 -2.75
C PRO A 328 8.15 -16.81 -1.73
N GLU A 329 8.63 -16.21 -0.65
CA GLU A 329 7.75 -15.57 0.34
C GLU A 329 7.14 -14.29 -0.20
N LYS A 330 7.91 -13.50 -0.96
CA LYS A 330 7.34 -12.31 -1.62
C LYS A 330 6.30 -12.72 -2.66
N PHE A 331 6.65 -13.56 -3.63
CA PHE A 331 5.81 -13.80 -4.81
C PHE A 331 4.56 -14.63 -4.46
N VAL A 332 4.68 -15.71 -3.66
CA VAL A 332 3.51 -16.53 -3.30
C VAL A 332 2.48 -15.72 -2.50
N TYR A 333 2.91 -14.92 -1.53
CA TYR A 333 1.98 -14.13 -0.72
C TYR A 333 1.49 -12.84 -1.42
N GLU A 334 2.15 -12.39 -2.48
CA GLU A 334 1.66 -11.32 -3.37
C GLU A 334 0.51 -11.82 -4.26
N ASP A 335 0.68 -12.96 -4.96
CA ASP A 335 -0.38 -13.53 -5.79
C ASP A 335 -1.57 -14.05 -4.95
N VAL A 336 -1.33 -14.62 -3.76
CA VAL A 336 -2.40 -15.00 -2.81
C VAL A 336 -3.20 -13.78 -2.32
N ALA A 337 -2.57 -12.63 -2.15
CA ALA A 337 -3.25 -11.39 -1.79
C ALA A 337 -4.05 -10.79 -2.97
N ILE A 338 -3.55 -10.91 -4.20
CA ILE A 338 -4.29 -10.50 -5.42
C ILE A 338 -5.49 -11.41 -5.65
N ALA A 339 -5.33 -12.73 -5.49
CA ALA A 339 -6.43 -13.69 -5.55
C ALA A 339 -7.50 -13.41 -4.50
N ALA A 340 -7.11 -13.18 -3.23
CA ALA A 340 -8.03 -12.82 -2.16
C ALA A 340 -8.83 -11.53 -2.47
N TYR A 341 -8.21 -10.56 -3.13
CA TYR A 341 -8.90 -9.34 -3.57
C TYR A 341 -9.92 -9.62 -4.67
N LEU A 342 -9.51 -10.31 -5.74
CA LEU A 342 -10.37 -10.63 -6.89
C LEU A 342 -11.56 -11.51 -6.50
N LEU A 343 -11.35 -12.51 -5.65
CA LEU A 343 -12.43 -13.42 -5.22
C LEU A 343 -13.53 -12.70 -4.43
N ILE A 344 -13.18 -11.73 -3.57
CA ILE A 344 -14.18 -10.91 -2.86
C ILE A 344 -14.84 -9.90 -3.79
N LEU A 345 -14.08 -9.23 -4.67
CA LEU A 345 -14.61 -8.32 -5.69
C LEU A 345 -15.63 -9.04 -6.61
N TRP A 346 -15.36 -10.29 -6.95
CA TRP A 346 -16.23 -11.15 -7.77
C TRP A 346 -17.42 -11.73 -6.99
N GLU A 347 -17.26 -12.04 -5.70
CA GLU A 347 -18.39 -12.41 -4.83
C GLU A 347 -19.39 -11.25 -4.69
N GLU A 348 -18.87 -10.05 -4.44
CA GLU A 348 -19.66 -8.82 -4.33
C GLU A 348 -20.33 -8.48 -5.67
N GLU A 349 -19.62 -8.59 -6.80
CA GLU A 349 -20.23 -8.44 -8.14
C GLU A 349 -21.34 -9.49 -8.42
N ARG A 350 -21.17 -10.75 -8.01
CA ARG A 350 -22.22 -11.78 -8.19
C ARG A 350 -23.48 -11.42 -7.43
N ALA A 351 -23.33 -10.94 -6.19
CA ALA A 351 -24.45 -10.47 -5.38
C ALA A 351 -25.13 -9.23 -5.99
N GLU A 352 -24.36 -8.22 -6.42
CA GLU A 352 -24.85 -7.02 -7.12
C GLU A 352 -25.67 -7.37 -8.38
N ARG A 353 -25.28 -8.42 -9.12
CA ARG A 353 -25.90 -8.83 -10.38
C ARG A 353 -26.94 -9.96 -10.26
N GLY A 354 -27.13 -10.55 -9.08
CA GLY A 354 -27.99 -11.74 -8.89
C GLY A 354 -27.47 -13.01 -9.58
N LEU A 355 -26.16 -13.14 -9.78
CA LEU A 355 -25.53 -14.25 -10.51
C LEU A 355 -25.10 -15.39 -9.59
N THR A 356 -25.39 -16.64 -10.00
CA THR A 356 -24.95 -17.86 -9.32
C THR A 356 -23.65 -18.44 -9.90
N ALA A 357 -23.41 -18.26 -11.20
CA ALA A 357 -22.20 -18.73 -11.88
C ALA A 357 -20.97 -17.91 -11.46
N LYS A 358 -19.82 -18.59 -11.34
CA LYS A 358 -18.52 -17.95 -11.06
C LYS A 358 -17.96 -17.30 -12.33
N GLN A 359 -17.51 -16.06 -12.21
CA GLN A 359 -16.94 -15.26 -13.31
C GLN A 359 -15.82 -16.01 -14.05
N SER A 360 -15.83 -15.91 -15.37
CA SER A 360 -14.73 -16.39 -16.22
C SER A 360 -13.60 -15.36 -16.33
N PHE A 361 -12.36 -15.82 -16.55
CA PHE A 361 -11.22 -14.90 -16.68
C PHE A 361 -10.11 -15.34 -17.64
N VAL A 362 -9.35 -14.37 -18.15
CA VAL A 362 -8.05 -14.59 -18.82
C VAL A 362 -7.00 -13.65 -18.24
N ASP A 363 -5.86 -14.17 -17.80
CA ASP A 363 -4.72 -13.40 -17.28
C ASP A 363 -3.64 -13.25 -18.37
N LEU A 364 -3.31 -12.02 -18.74
CA LEU A 364 -2.50 -11.68 -19.91
C LEU A 364 -1.12 -11.17 -19.48
N GLY A 365 -0.08 -11.93 -19.81
CA GLY A 365 1.24 -11.79 -19.20
C GLY A 365 1.32 -12.46 -17.81
N CYS A 366 0.67 -13.62 -17.66
CA CYS A 366 0.46 -14.28 -16.37
C CYS A 366 1.76 -14.82 -15.70
N GLY A 367 2.91 -14.75 -16.36
CA GLY A 367 4.23 -15.04 -15.80
C GLY A 367 4.33 -16.39 -15.12
N ASN A 368 4.36 -16.40 -13.79
CA ASN A 368 4.47 -17.63 -12.99
C ASN A 368 3.21 -18.53 -13.08
N GLY A 369 2.05 -18.00 -13.48
CA GLY A 369 0.79 -18.75 -13.53
C GLY A 369 0.14 -19.02 -12.17
N LEU A 370 0.70 -18.53 -11.06
CA LEU A 370 0.20 -18.81 -9.71
C LEU A 370 -1.16 -18.17 -9.44
N LEU A 371 -1.38 -16.92 -9.88
CA LEU A 371 -2.68 -16.27 -9.75
C LEU A 371 -3.78 -17.08 -10.46
N VAL A 372 -3.49 -17.54 -11.68
CA VAL A 372 -4.37 -18.43 -12.47
C VAL A 372 -4.60 -19.74 -11.73
N HIS A 373 -3.55 -20.37 -11.20
CA HIS A 373 -3.66 -21.62 -10.43
C HIS A 373 -4.60 -21.47 -9.23
N ILE A 374 -4.46 -20.39 -8.45
CA ILE A 374 -5.28 -20.13 -7.28
C ILE A 374 -6.74 -19.91 -7.70
N LEU A 375 -7.01 -18.97 -8.59
CA LEU A 375 -8.38 -18.63 -9.03
C LEU A 375 -9.10 -19.85 -9.63
N SER A 376 -8.40 -20.64 -10.46
CA SER A 376 -8.95 -21.88 -11.03
C SER A 376 -9.19 -22.96 -9.98
N SER A 377 -8.31 -23.05 -8.97
CA SER A 377 -8.44 -24.00 -7.85
C SER A 377 -9.46 -23.55 -6.78
N GLU A 378 -9.88 -22.28 -6.79
CA GLU A 378 -11.10 -21.81 -6.12
C GLU A 378 -12.35 -21.92 -7.03
N GLY A 379 -12.22 -22.55 -8.21
CA GLY A 379 -13.31 -22.92 -9.10
C GLY A 379 -13.83 -21.82 -10.03
N HIS A 380 -13.04 -20.79 -10.32
CA HIS A 380 -13.33 -19.83 -11.40
C HIS A 380 -12.80 -20.35 -12.74
N PRO A 381 -13.62 -20.45 -13.81
CA PRO A 381 -13.15 -20.94 -15.09
C PRO A 381 -12.25 -19.91 -15.79
N GLY A 382 -11.01 -20.26 -16.11
CA GLY A 382 -10.11 -19.33 -16.80
C GLY A 382 -8.82 -19.96 -17.30
N ARG A 383 -7.93 -19.08 -17.79
CA ARG A 383 -6.58 -19.46 -18.23
C ARG A 383 -5.60 -18.29 -18.16
N GLY A 384 -4.31 -18.60 -18.13
CA GLY A 384 -3.23 -17.64 -18.28
C GLY A 384 -2.57 -17.73 -19.65
N ILE A 385 -2.14 -16.60 -20.19
CA ILE A 385 -1.34 -16.53 -21.40
C ILE A 385 -0.07 -15.75 -21.08
N ASP A 386 1.10 -16.34 -21.31
CA ASP A 386 2.39 -15.65 -21.24
C ASP A 386 3.25 -15.97 -22.46
N VAL A 387 4.13 -15.06 -22.84
CA VAL A 387 5.05 -15.26 -23.97
C VAL A 387 6.08 -16.37 -23.69
N ARG A 388 6.27 -16.76 -22.42
CA ARG A 388 7.27 -17.75 -21.97
C ARG A 388 6.76 -18.64 -20.83
N ARG A 389 6.72 -19.96 -21.05
CA ARG A 389 6.51 -20.97 -20.00
C ARG A 389 7.54 -20.82 -18.87
N ARG A 390 7.11 -21.01 -17.63
CA ARG A 390 7.96 -21.04 -16.43
C ARG A 390 8.04 -22.45 -15.87
N ASN A 391 9.12 -22.77 -15.14
CA ASN A 391 9.37 -24.12 -14.63
C ASN A 391 8.25 -24.55 -13.65
N ILE A 392 7.69 -23.59 -12.90
CA ILE A 392 6.56 -23.85 -12.00
C ILE A 392 5.27 -24.29 -12.71
N TRP A 393 5.13 -24.05 -14.03
CA TRP A 393 3.94 -24.49 -14.77
C TRP A 393 3.81 -26.02 -14.80
N ASP A 394 4.92 -26.75 -14.70
CA ASP A 394 4.95 -28.22 -14.66
C ASP A 394 4.48 -28.79 -13.31
N MET A 395 4.23 -27.93 -12.31
CA MET A 395 3.80 -28.30 -10.95
C MET A 395 2.30 -28.12 -10.70
N TYR A 396 1.57 -27.48 -11.61
CA TYR A 396 0.14 -27.22 -11.44
C TYR A 396 -0.71 -28.41 -11.91
N GLY A 397 -1.84 -28.63 -11.23
CA GLY A 397 -2.80 -29.67 -11.58
C GLY A 397 -3.63 -29.34 -12.84
N PRO A 398 -4.37 -30.31 -13.40
CA PRO A 398 -5.09 -30.18 -14.66
C PRO A 398 -6.18 -29.10 -14.64
N GLN A 399 -6.60 -28.61 -13.46
CA GLN A 399 -7.50 -27.47 -13.33
C GLN A 399 -6.86 -26.12 -13.69
N THR A 400 -5.57 -26.07 -14.05
CA THR A 400 -4.82 -24.83 -14.31
C THR A 400 -4.38 -24.76 -15.76
N HIS A 401 -5.12 -24.00 -16.58
CA HIS A 401 -4.83 -23.82 -17.99
C HIS A 401 -3.83 -22.67 -18.21
N LEU A 402 -2.68 -22.94 -18.83
CA LEU A 402 -1.62 -21.97 -19.10
C LEU A 402 -1.08 -22.15 -20.53
N GLU A 403 -1.08 -21.08 -21.32
CA GLU A 403 -0.77 -21.07 -22.75
C GLU A 403 0.52 -20.26 -23.03
N GLU A 404 1.50 -20.85 -23.75
CA GLU A 404 2.71 -20.13 -24.14
C GLU A 404 2.53 -19.37 -25.48
N GLY A 405 1.87 -18.22 -25.41
CA GLY A 405 1.48 -17.40 -26.55
C GLY A 405 1.90 -15.94 -26.45
N ALA A 406 2.30 -15.33 -27.57
CA ALA A 406 2.55 -13.91 -27.65
C ALA A 406 1.22 -13.15 -27.86
N VAL A 407 0.73 -12.47 -26.82
CA VAL A 407 -0.43 -11.58 -26.94
C VAL A 407 -0.04 -10.39 -27.84
N THR A 408 -0.79 -10.16 -28.91
CA THR A 408 -0.56 -9.10 -29.88
C THR A 408 -1.86 -8.29 -30.07
N PRO A 409 -1.82 -6.94 -30.05
CA PRO A 409 -3.03 -6.10 -30.11
C PRO A 409 -3.64 -6.12 -31.52
N ASN A 410 -4.44 -7.15 -31.78
CA ASN A 410 -5.21 -7.42 -32.99
C ASN A 410 -6.44 -8.26 -32.65
N ASP A 411 -7.31 -8.47 -33.63
CA ASP A 411 -8.59 -9.16 -33.43
C ASP A 411 -8.45 -10.67 -33.13
N ASN A 412 -7.25 -11.26 -33.29
CA ASN A 412 -6.98 -12.66 -32.95
C ASN A 412 -6.75 -12.89 -31.45
N THR A 413 -6.58 -11.83 -30.64
CA THR A 413 -6.47 -11.95 -29.16
C THR A 413 -7.68 -11.35 -28.45
N LEU A 414 -8.88 -11.62 -28.98
CA LEU A 414 -10.14 -11.27 -28.33
C LEU A 414 -10.72 -12.47 -27.56
N PHE A 415 -11.39 -12.17 -26.46
CA PHE A 415 -11.89 -13.16 -25.50
C PHE A 415 -13.39 -12.93 -25.21
N PRO A 416 -14.30 -13.12 -26.19
CA PRO A 416 -15.72 -12.76 -26.04
C PRO A 416 -16.44 -13.49 -24.89
N GLU A 417 -16.02 -14.72 -24.59
CA GLU A 417 -16.54 -15.56 -23.51
C GLU A 417 -16.01 -15.21 -22.10
N ALA A 418 -15.12 -14.21 -21.97
CA ALA A 418 -14.47 -13.85 -20.71
C ALA A 418 -15.15 -12.67 -20.01
N ASP A 419 -15.63 -12.86 -18.77
CA ASP A 419 -16.13 -11.77 -17.93
C ASP A 419 -15.04 -10.75 -17.58
N TRP A 420 -13.81 -11.23 -17.36
CA TRP A 420 -12.70 -10.43 -16.84
C TRP A 420 -11.37 -10.71 -17.56
N LEU A 421 -10.69 -9.65 -17.99
CA LEU A 421 -9.26 -9.70 -18.31
C LEU A 421 -8.43 -9.19 -17.12
N ILE A 422 -7.38 -9.93 -16.81
CA ILE A 422 -6.43 -9.61 -15.75
C ILE A 422 -5.09 -9.23 -16.40
N GLY A 423 -4.46 -8.16 -15.88
CA GLY A 423 -3.09 -7.76 -16.18
C GLY A 423 -2.29 -7.65 -14.89
N ASN A 424 -1.92 -8.78 -14.30
CA ASN A 424 -1.09 -8.80 -13.09
C ASN A 424 0.38 -8.57 -13.47
N HIS A 425 0.93 -7.38 -13.15
CA HIS A 425 2.32 -7.03 -13.48
C HIS A 425 2.68 -7.18 -14.98
N SER A 426 1.70 -7.02 -15.88
CA SER A 426 1.72 -7.41 -17.30
C SER A 426 2.62 -6.57 -18.25
N ASP A 427 3.66 -5.91 -17.75
CA ASP A 427 4.66 -5.12 -18.50
C ASP A 427 4.10 -4.33 -19.71
N GLU A 428 4.53 -4.61 -20.94
CA GLU A 428 4.11 -3.91 -22.16
C GLU A 428 2.64 -4.12 -22.55
N LEU A 429 1.97 -5.15 -22.01
CA LEU A 429 0.52 -5.37 -22.21
C LEU A 429 -0.34 -4.50 -21.30
N THR A 430 0.22 -3.90 -20.24
CA THR A 430 -0.49 -3.07 -19.25
C THR A 430 -1.45 -2.02 -19.86
N PRO A 431 -1.05 -1.18 -20.84
CA PRO A 431 -1.98 -0.24 -21.49
C PRO A 431 -2.94 -0.92 -22.49
N TRP A 432 -2.65 -2.14 -22.96
CA TRP A 432 -3.49 -2.87 -23.89
C TRP A 432 -4.65 -3.61 -23.23
N ILE A 433 -4.53 -4.05 -21.96
CA ILE A 433 -5.61 -4.82 -21.28
C ILE A 433 -6.98 -4.12 -21.34
N PRO A 434 -7.11 -2.79 -21.09
CA PRO A 434 -8.40 -2.11 -21.24
C PRO A 434 -8.92 -2.07 -22.69
N VAL A 435 -8.03 -2.03 -23.69
CA VAL A 435 -8.41 -2.06 -25.11
C VAL A 435 -8.92 -3.46 -25.51
N ILE A 436 -8.19 -4.50 -25.10
CA ILE A 436 -8.55 -5.89 -25.39
C ILE A 436 -9.87 -6.24 -24.69
N ALA A 437 -10.04 -5.86 -23.42
CA ALA A 437 -11.31 -6.05 -22.69
C ALA A 437 -12.44 -5.27 -23.38
N ALA A 438 -12.17 -4.03 -23.82
CA ALA A 438 -13.18 -3.22 -24.48
C ALA A 438 -13.71 -3.85 -25.78
N ARG A 439 -12.82 -4.45 -26.57
CA ARG A 439 -13.13 -5.09 -27.86
C ARG A 439 -13.59 -6.53 -27.77
N SER A 440 -13.28 -7.23 -26.68
CA SER A 440 -13.65 -8.65 -26.51
C SER A 440 -15.16 -8.81 -26.36
N SER A 441 -15.79 -8.03 -25.48
CA SER A 441 -17.25 -7.99 -25.32
C SER A 441 -17.66 -6.71 -24.60
N TYR A 442 -18.82 -6.14 -24.93
CA TYR A 442 -19.40 -4.99 -24.21
C TYR A 442 -19.49 -5.26 -22.69
N HIS A 443 -19.73 -6.52 -22.29
CA HIS A 443 -19.85 -6.93 -20.90
C HIS A 443 -18.52 -7.29 -20.22
N CYS A 444 -17.43 -7.48 -20.97
CA CYS A 444 -16.10 -7.81 -20.45
C CYS A 444 -15.53 -6.64 -19.62
N ARG A 445 -14.83 -6.98 -18.54
CA ARG A 445 -14.25 -6.06 -17.55
C ARG A 445 -12.74 -6.23 -17.50
N PHE A 446 -12.03 -5.30 -16.86
CA PHE A 446 -10.60 -5.44 -16.65
C PHE A 446 -10.17 -5.18 -15.21
N PHE A 447 -9.10 -5.85 -14.78
CA PHE A 447 -8.28 -5.54 -13.62
C PHE A 447 -6.82 -5.41 -14.08
N VAL A 448 -6.16 -4.31 -13.75
CA VAL A 448 -4.74 -4.09 -14.08
C VAL A 448 -3.96 -3.67 -12.83
N LEU A 449 -2.83 -4.35 -12.59
CA LEU A 449 -1.87 -4.02 -11.53
C LEU A 449 -0.53 -3.59 -12.17
N PRO A 450 -0.32 -2.28 -12.42
CA PRO A 450 0.79 -1.76 -13.22
C PRO A 450 2.13 -1.73 -12.46
N CYS A 451 3.11 -2.48 -12.96
CA CYS A 451 4.46 -2.53 -12.40
C CYS A 451 5.51 -1.77 -13.24
N CYS A 452 5.43 -1.83 -14.57
CA CYS A 452 6.38 -1.23 -15.49
C CYS A 452 5.74 -0.11 -16.32
N PHE A 453 6.55 0.86 -16.73
CA PHE A 453 6.09 2.11 -17.31
C PHE A 453 6.08 2.05 -18.85
N PHE A 454 5.01 1.52 -19.43
CA PHE A 454 4.84 1.32 -20.87
C PHE A 454 3.63 2.10 -21.44
N ASP A 455 3.87 2.84 -22.51
CA ASP A 455 2.84 3.34 -23.43
C ASP A 455 2.71 2.34 -24.60
N PHE A 456 1.72 2.49 -25.49
CA PHE A 456 1.37 1.50 -26.52
C PHE A 456 2.51 1.12 -27.49
N ILE A 457 3.54 1.97 -27.63
CA ILE A 457 4.67 1.81 -28.58
C ILE A 457 6.04 1.80 -27.86
N GLY A 458 6.09 1.76 -26.52
CA GLY A 458 7.38 1.78 -25.81
C GLY A 458 7.29 2.28 -24.37
N LYS A 459 8.36 2.89 -23.85
CA LYS A 459 8.39 3.37 -22.46
C LYS A 459 7.57 4.66 -22.28
N TYR A 460 6.69 4.67 -21.28
CA TYR A 460 5.87 5.82 -20.92
C TYR A 460 6.73 7.03 -20.53
N GLN A 461 6.45 8.18 -21.14
CA GLN A 461 7.11 9.46 -20.85
C GLN A 461 6.27 10.31 -19.90
N ARG A 462 6.91 10.77 -18.81
CA ARG A 462 6.27 11.54 -17.73
C ARG A 462 5.90 12.95 -18.21
N ARG A 463 4.59 13.22 -18.38
CA ARG A 463 4.07 14.51 -18.89
C ARG A 463 4.08 15.66 -17.87
N GLN A 464 4.16 15.37 -16.57
CA GLN A 464 4.07 16.38 -15.49
C GLN A 464 5.21 16.22 -14.48
N SER A 465 6.00 17.28 -14.28
CA SER A 465 7.17 17.32 -13.37
C SER A 465 6.81 17.40 -11.88
N THR A 466 5.55 17.73 -11.56
CA THR A 466 5.03 17.84 -10.18
C THR A 466 4.58 16.51 -9.59
N LYS A 467 3.92 15.64 -10.38
CA LYS A 467 3.44 14.31 -9.94
C LYS A 467 4.52 13.25 -10.02
N THR A 468 4.58 12.30 -9.07
CA THR A 468 5.51 11.17 -9.15
C THR A 468 5.32 10.36 -10.45
N GLN A 469 6.37 9.71 -10.96
CA GLN A 469 6.27 8.91 -12.20
C GLN A 469 5.18 7.84 -12.10
N TYR A 470 5.00 7.24 -10.92
CA TYR A 470 3.96 6.23 -10.68
C TYR A 470 2.54 6.82 -10.71
N ARG A 471 2.29 7.97 -10.07
CA ARG A 471 0.99 8.68 -10.15
C ARG A 471 0.68 9.10 -11.59
N GLY A 472 1.66 9.70 -12.29
CA GLY A 472 1.47 10.09 -13.70
C GLY A 472 1.20 8.92 -14.64
N TYR A 473 1.72 7.72 -14.33
CA TYR A 473 1.41 6.51 -15.08
C TYR A 473 0.02 5.95 -14.77
N LEU A 474 -0.41 5.97 -13.50
CA LEU A 474 -1.78 5.61 -13.10
C LEU A 474 -2.82 6.54 -13.73
N ASP A 475 -2.54 7.85 -13.76
CA ASP A 475 -3.36 8.84 -14.46
C ASP A 475 -3.48 8.53 -15.97
N PHE A 476 -2.37 8.15 -16.61
CA PHE A 476 -2.36 7.72 -18.02
C PHE A 476 -3.16 6.43 -18.26
N LEU A 477 -3.04 5.41 -17.42
CA LEU A 477 -3.82 4.18 -17.56
C LEU A 477 -5.32 4.42 -17.28
N THR A 478 -5.64 5.40 -16.44
CA THR A 478 -7.01 5.88 -16.21
C THR A 478 -7.55 6.60 -17.44
N GLU A 479 -6.73 7.44 -18.10
CA GLU A 479 -7.03 8.06 -19.41
C GLU A 479 -7.29 6.98 -20.48
N VAL A 480 -6.47 5.92 -20.54
CA VAL A 480 -6.64 4.78 -21.46
C VAL A 480 -7.96 4.05 -21.21
N GLY A 481 -8.26 3.64 -19.97
CA GLY A 481 -9.50 2.94 -19.65
C GLY A 481 -10.76 3.80 -19.90
N SER A 482 -10.66 5.11 -19.64
CA SER A 482 -11.72 6.07 -19.94
C SER A 482 -11.95 6.24 -21.45
N ALA A 483 -10.88 6.30 -22.25
CA ALA A 483 -10.95 6.34 -23.72
C ALA A 483 -11.43 5.00 -24.34
N CYS A 484 -11.28 3.89 -23.62
CA CYS A 484 -11.92 2.61 -23.95
C CYS A 484 -13.42 2.58 -23.55
N GLY A 485 -13.89 3.62 -22.86
CA GLY A 485 -15.27 3.82 -22.43
C GLY A 485 -15.66 3.05 -21.16
N PHE A 486 -14.71 2.82 -20.25
CA PHE A 486 -14.99 2.24 -18.93
C PHE A 486 -15.12 3.31 -17.84
N HIS A 487 -16.01 3.07 -16.87
CA HIS A 487 -15.90 3.68 -15.55
C HIS A 487 -14.71 3.03 -14.81
N VAL A 488 -13.55 3.68 -14.89
CA VAL A 488 -12.33 3.22 -14.23
C VAL A 488 -12.33 3.61 -12.75
N VAL A 489 -12.12 2.65 -11.86
CA VAL A 489 -11.94 2.89 -10.42
C VAL A 489 -10.57 2.41 -9.95
N GLU A 490 -9.91 3.25 -9.16
CA GLU A 490 -8.64 2.98 -8.48
C GLU A 490 -8.88 2.32 -7.10
N ASP A 491 -8.00 1.40 -6.69
CA ASP A 491 -7.86 0.94 -5.28
C ASP A 491 -6.41 0.56 -4.93
N CYS A 492 -6.06 0.59 -3.64
CA CYS A 492 -4.77 0.15 -3.10
C CYS A 492 -4.85 -1.28 -2.53
N LEU A 493 -4.13 -2.23 -3.12
CA LEU A 493 -4.00 -3.61 -2.65
C LEU A 493 -3.10 -3.74 -1.42
N ARG A 494 -3.22 -4.86 -0.70
CA ARG A 494 -2.40 -5.18 0.48
C ARG A 494 -1.30 -6.21 0.16
N ILE A 495 -0.40 -5.82 -0.75
CA ILE A 495 0.72 -6.65 -1.24
C ILE A 495 2.09 -6.11 -0.78
N PRO A 496 3.17 -6.94 -0.76
CA PRO A 496 4.54 -6.51 -0.43
C PRO A 496 5.23 -5.69 -1.54
N SER A 497 4.52 -4.73 -2.13
CA SER A 497 4.98 -3.87 -3.22
C SER A 497 4.75 -2.37 -2.93
N THR A 498 5.63 -1.54 -3.48
CA THR A 498 5.43 -0.08 -3.56
C THR A 498 4.50 0.30 -4.71
N LYS A 499 4.40 -0.56 -5.74
CA LYS A 499 3.47 -0.43 -6.87
C LYS A 499 2.28 -1.37 -6.62
N ARG A 500 1.36 -0.90 -5.77
CA ARG A 500 0.23 -1.68 -5.22
C ARG A 500 -1.14 -1.11 -5.54
N VAL A 501 -1.21 -0.13 -6.45
CA VAL A 501 -2.46 0.50 -6.87
C VAL A 501 -2.97 -0.22 -8.11
N CYS A 502 -4.18 -0.76 -8.06
CA CYS A 502 -4.84 -1.40 -9.19
C CYS A 502 -5.87 -0.46 -9.82
N LEU A 503 -6.18 -0.69 -11.10
CA LEU A 503 -7.21 0.00 -11.87
C LEU A 503 -8.20 -1.02 -12.42
N ILE A 504 -9.49 -0.74 -12.27
CA ILE A 504 -10.59 -1.68 -12.54
C ILE A 504 -11.65 -1.00 -13.40
N GLY A 505 -12.07 -1.65 -14.49
CA GLY A 505 -13.22 -1.22 -15.29
C GLY A 505 -14.44 -2.09 -15.02
N LYS A 506 -15.35 -1.67 -14.12
CA LYS A 506 -16.56 -2.45 -13.74
C LYS A 506 -17.72 -2.34 -14.75
N SER A 507 -17.86 -1.20 -15.44
CA SER A 507 -19.01 -0.86 -16.28
C SER A 507 -18.64 0.11 -17.41
N ARG A 508 -19.53 0.29 -18.39
CA ARG A 508 -19.34 1.17 -19.55
C ARG A 508 -19.94 2.56 -19.33
N THR A 509 -19.32 3.59 -19.90
CA THR A 509 -19.77 5.01 -19.84
C THR A 509 -20.84 5.37 -20.86
N TYR A 510 -21.31 4.39 -21.64
CA TYR A 510 -22.19 4.53 -22.80
C TYR A 510 -23.11 3.31 -22.91
N PRO A 511 -24.30 3.41 -23.56
CA PRO A 511 -25.17 2.28 -23.79
C PRO A 511 -24.66 1.39 -24.95
N ALA A 512 -24.95 0.08 -24.91
CA ALA A 512 -24.46 -0.91 -25.88
C ALA A 512 -24.69 -0.54 -27.36
N ALA A 513 -25.80 0.12 -27.69
CA ALA A 513 -26.09 0.59 -29.04
C ALA A 513 -25.05 1.59 -29.62
N ALA A 514 -24.20 2.18 -28.78
CA ALA A 514 -23.15 3.13 -29.18
C ALA A 514 -21.76 2.48 -29.36
N GLU A 515 -21.60 1.16 -29.19
CA GLU A 515 -20.28 0.47 -29.25
C GLU A 515 -19.50 0.82 -30.52
N ALA A 516 -20.12 0.81 -31.70
CA ALA A 516 -19.43 1.16 -32.96
C ALA A 516 -18.81 2.57 -32.93
N SER A 517 -19.54 3.56 -32.43
CA SER A 517 -19.03 4.94 -32.29
C SER A 517 -17.93 5.03 -31.23
N MET A 518 -18.00 4.21 -30.18
CA MET A 518 -16.98 4.16 -29.13
C MET A 518 -15.72 3.42 -29.59
N ASP A 519 -15.83 2.40 -30.44
CA ASP A 519 -14.67 1.72 -31.01
C ASP A 519 -13.93 2.60 -32.04
N GLU A 520 -14.66 3.42 -32.80
CA GLU A 520 -14.02 4.49 -33.59
C GLU A 520 -13.25 5.47 -32.70
N GLN A 521 -13.83 5.94 -31.59
CA GLN A 521 -13.15 6.85 -30.66
C GLN A 521 -11.91 6.20 -30.02
N ARG A 522 -12.03 4.93 -29.61
CA ARG A 522 -10.96 4.06 -29.11
C ARG A 522 -9.83 3.93 -30.14
N THR A 523 -10.16 3.67 -31.40
CA THR A 523 -9.20 3.61 -32.53
C THR A 523 -8.50 4.94 -32.76
N ARG A 524 -9.24 6.05 -32.75
CA ARG A 524 -8.68 7.41 -32.90
C ARG A 524 -7.76 7.76 -31.73
N TYR A 525 -8.12 7.43 -30.50
CA TYR A 525 -7.28 7.62 -29.31
C TYR A 525 -5.97 6.84 -29.42
N ILE A 526 -6.02 5.53 -29.67
CA ILE A 526 -4.84 4.66 -29.84
C ILE A 526 -3.95 5.20 -30.97
N SER A 527 -4.54 5.59 -32.10
CA SER A 527 -3.82 6.17 -33.25
C SER A 527 -3.14 7.50 -32.92
N SER A 528 -3.74 8.33 -32.05
CA SER A 528 -3.13 9.61 -31.63
C SER A 528 -1.91 9.44 -30.71
N ARG A 529 -1.68 8.23 -30.16
CA ARG A 529 -0.48 7.92 -29.36
C ARG A 529 0.77 7.61 -30.18
N ARG A 530 0.73 7.84 -31.50
CA ARG A 530 1.92 7.91 -32.38
C ARG A 530 2.75 9.17 -32.08
N GLY A 531 3.35 9.24 -30.89
CA GLY A 531 4.39 10.22 -30.56
C GLY A 531 5.60 10.06 -31.48
N CYS A 532 6.33 11.15 -31.71
CA CYS A 532 7.36 11.25 -32.76
C CYS A 532 8.34 10.05 -32.77
N PRO A 533 8.69 9.51 -33.96
CA PRO A 533 9.81 8.60 -34.09
C PRO A 533 11.07 9.23 -33.49
N VAL A 534 11.70 8.52 -32.55
CA VAL A 534 13.03 8.89 -32.07
C VAL A 534 14.02 8.49 -33.17
N SER A 535 14.40 9.43 -34.02
CA SER A 535 15.55 9.28 -34.90
C SER A 535 16.76 8.81 -34.07
N PRO A 536 17.60 7.89 -34.57
CA PRO A 536 18.81 7.48 -33.86
C PRO A 536 19.65 8.70 -33.49
N PRO A 537 20.28 8.74 -32.30
CA PRO A 537 21.12 9.87 -31.89
C PRO A 537 22.41 9.91 -32.73
N GLY A 538 22.35 10.63 -33.84
CA GLY A 538 23.44 10.83 -34.78
C GLY A 538 23.46 12.26 -35.32
N GLU A 539 24.63 12.89 -35.20
CA GLU A 539 25.12 13.94 -36.10
C GLU A 539 24.26 15.21 -36.25
N GLY A 540 24.11 15.91 -35.13
CA GLY A 540 23.86 17.36 -35.15
C GLY A 540 25.11 18.13 -35.56
N LEU A 541 25.41 18.19 -36.86
CA LEU A 541 26.32 19.19 -37.43
C LEU A 541 25.60 20.53 -37.65
N GLY A 542 26.38 21.60 -37.86
CA GLY A 542 25.91 22.99 -37.82
C GLY A 542 24.85 23.36 -38.87
N ALA A 543 24.08 24.41 -38.57
CA ALA A 543 23.01 24.92 -39.43
C ALA A 543 23.49 26.06 -40.36
N LEU A 544 22.81 26.18 -41.51
CA LEU A 544 22.86 27.30 -42.48
C LEU A 544 24.18 27.39 -43.31
N GLU A 545 24.20 27.87 -44.56
CA GLU A 545 23.15 28.56 -45.32
C GLU A 545 23.23 28.38 -46.87
N ALA A 546 22.11 28.66 -47.54
CA ALA A 546 21.89 29.07 -48.95
C ALA A 546 22.79 28.60 -50.13
N ALA A 547 22.15 27.96 -51.12
CA ALA A 547 22.24 28.33 -52.55
C ALA A 547 21.02 27.78 -53.32
N ALA A 548 20.61 28.41 -54.43
CA ALA A 548 19.46 28.01 -55.25
C ALA A 548 19.85 27.64 -56.70
N GLY A 549 19.12 26.71 -57.33
CA GLY A 549 19.37 26.28 -58.71
C GLY A 549 18.19 25.57 -59.37
N HIS A 550 17.94 25.88 -60.65
CA HIS A 550 17.00 25.22 -61.57
C HIS A 550 17.71 24.09 -62.36
N ALA A 551 17.08 23.09 -62.98
CA ALA A 551 15.72 22.52 -62.81
C ALA A 551 15.70 21.01 -63.21
N PRO A 552 14.90 20.43 -64.14
CA PRO A 552 14.23 19.14 -63.84
C PRO A 552 14.69 17.93 -64.67
N GLY A 553 14.53 16.71 -64.12
CA GLY A 553 14.62 15.48 -64.91
C GLY A 553 14.52 14.15 -64.13
N ALA A 554 14.12 13.11 -64.86
CA ALA A 554 14.25 11.67 -64.59
C ALA A 554 13.46 10.99 -63.43
N GLN A 555 12.45 10.23 -63.87
CA GLN A 555 12.05 8.88 -63.42
C GLN A 555 11.39 8.67 -62.04
N ALA A 556 10.20 8.07 -62.09
CA ALA A 556 9.44 7.60 -60.93
C ALA A 556 10.01 6.26 -60.41
N GLY A 557 10.93 6.34 -59.44
CA GLY A 557 11.29 5.19 -58.62
C GLY A 557 10.12 4.76 -57.73
N GLN A 558 9.74 3.49 -57.79
CA GLN A 558 8.64 2.94 -57.00
C GLN A 558 8.93 3.09 -55.49
N ARG A 559 8.16 3.90 -54.78
CA ARG A 559 8.07 3.74 -53.32
C ARG A 559 7.34 2.44 -53.05
N GLY A 560 8.12 1.40 -52.71
CA GLY A 560 7.59 0.15 -52.17
C GLY A 560 6.65 0.48 -51.03
N THR A 561 5.37 0.14 -51.19
CA THR A 561 4.40 0.26 -50.11
C THR A 561 4.68 -0.90 -49.17
N GLU A 562 5.43 -0.63 -48.08
CA GLU A 562 5.61 -1.61 -47.02
C GLU A 562 4.22 -2.07 -46.54
N ALA A 563 3.90 -3.33 -46.83
CA ALA A 563 2.60 -3.88 -46.53
C ALA A 563 2.38 -3.80 -45.01
N ARG A 564 1.26 -3.21 -44.59
CA ARG A 564 0.85 -3.27 -43.19
C ARG A 564 0.73 -4.74 -42.79
N PRO A 565 1.33 -5.20 -41.68
CA PRO A 565 0.99 -6.49 -41.12
C PRO A 565 -0.51 -6.50 -40.83
N GLU A 566 -1.22 -7.43 -41.45
CA GLU A 566 -2.69 -7.43 -41.44
C GLU A 566 -3.24 -7.62 -40.01
N GLY A 567 -4.33 -6.92 -39.69
CA GLY A 567 -5.02 -7.01 -38.39
C GLY A 567 -4.43 -6.22 -37.21
N LEU A 568 -3.20 -5.69 -37.26
CA LEU A 568 -2.65 -4.93 -36.12
C LEU A 568 -3.40 -3.61 -35.85
N TRP A 569 -3.91 -3.44 -34.62
CA TRP A 569 -4.57 -2.20 -34.18
C TRP A 569 -3.61 -1.00 -34.12
N LEU A 570 -2.32 -1.25 -33.89
CA LEU A 570 -1.27 -0.23 -33.94
C LEU A 570 0.07 -0.82 -34.39
N SER A 571 0.57 -0.34 -35.53
CA SER A 571 1.91 -0.66 -36.03
C SER A 571 3.00 -0.17 -35.07
N GLY A 572 3.92 -1.05 -34.66
CA GLY A 572 5.07 -0.71 -33.83
C GLY A 572 5.07 -1.35 -32.44
N PHE A 573 3.95 -1.92 -32.00
CA PHE A 573 3.97 -2.84 -30.86
C PHE A 573 4.70 -4.13 -31.25
N HIS A 574 5.65 -4.56 -30.41
CA HIS A 574 6.38 -5.80 -30.57
C HIS A 574 6.34 -6.54 -29.23
N PRO A 575 5.80 -7.77 -29.16
CA PRO A 575 5.93 -8.62 -27.98
C PRO A 575 7.40 -8.87 -27.64
N ARG A 576 7.70 -9.16 -26.37
CA ARG A 576 9.04 -9.65 -25.98
C ARG A 576 9.41 -10.94 -26.72
N GLU A 577 10.70 -11.14 -26.93
CA GLU A 577 11.25 -12.43 -27.38
C GLU A 577 10.92 -13.53 -26.36
N LYS A 578 10.47 -14.72 -26.83
CA LYS A 578 10.21 -15.88 -25.95
C LYS A 578 11.42 -16.25 -25.08
N ALA A 579 12.64 -16.05 -25.61
CA ALA A 579 13.90 -16.39 -24.98
C ALA A 579 14.64 -15.14 -24.47
N GLU A 580 14.32 -14.70 -23.25
CA GLU A 580 15.07 -13.65 -22.57
C GLU A 580 16.52 -14.09 -22.31
N ARG A 581 17.47 -13.54 -23.09
CA ARG A 581 18.91 -13.77 -22.86
C ARG A 581 19.30 -13.21 -21.49
N VAL A 582 19.84 -14.06 -20.61
CA VAL A 582 20.37 -13.63 -19.30
C VAL A 582 21.55 -12.68 -19.52
N ARG A 583 21.31 -11.39 -19.25
CA ARG A 583 22.25 -10.30 -19.44
C ARG A 583 22.74 -9.81 -18.08
N ASN A 584 23.94 -10.20 -17.66
CA ASN A 584 24.51 -9.85 -16.37
C ASN A 584 26.00 -9.55 -16.55
N CYS A 585 26.53 -8.54 -15.85
CA CYS A 585 27.97 -8.30 -15.82
C CYS A 585 28.78 -9.52 -15.33
N ALA A 586 28.15 -10.46 -14.60
CA ALA A 586 28.74 -11.74 -14.18
C ALA A 586 28.71 -12.86 -15.25
N THR A 587 27.99 -12.70 -16.37
CA THR A 587 28.01 -13.63 -17.52
C THR A 587 28.97 -13.19 -18.63
N LEU A 588 29.68 -12.06 -18.45
CA LEU A 588 30.79 -11.66 -19.30
C LEU A 588 32.01 -12.58 -19.09
N PRO A 589 32.90 -12.74 -20.09
CA PRO A 589 34.16 -13.45 -19.91
C PRO A 589 34.99 -12.86 -18.77
N ARG A 590 35.58 -13.71 -17.92
CA ARG A 590 36.35 -13.26 -16.74
C ARG A 590 37.49 -12.34 -17.13
N ASP A 591 38.25 -12.70 -18.16
CA ASP A 591 39.37 -11.91 -18.66
C ASP A 591 38.96 -10.48 -19.05
N PHE A 592 37.74 -10.28 -19.57
CA PHE A 592 37.21 -8.95 -19.86
C PHE A 592 36.81 -8.18 -18.58
N ILE A 593 36.20 -8.87 -17.61
CA ILE A 593 35.90 -8.29 -16.28
C ILE A 593 37.21 -7.84 -15.61
N ASP A 594 38.20 -8.73 -15.57
CA ASP A 594 39.48 -8.51 -14.90
C ASP A 594 40.31 -7.43 -15.60
N GLN A 595 40.28 -7.35 -16.95
CA GLN A 595 40.87 -6.22 -17.70
C GLN A 595 40.23 -4.87 -17.33
N VAL A 596 38.90 -4.79 -17.25
CA VAL A 596 38.21 -3.54 -16.86
C VAL A 596 38.51 -3.19 -15.39
N VAL A 597 38.50 -4.16 -14.48
CA VAL A 597 38.87 -3.96 -13.07
C VAL A 597 40.32 -3.48 -12.93
N LEU A 598 41.27 -4.10 -13.64
CA LEU A 598 42.67 -3.67 -13.64
C LEU A 598 42.85 -2.25 -14.20
N ARG A 599 42.13 -1.89 -15.28
CA ARG A 599 42.19 -0.54 -15.87
C ARG A 599 41.64 0.51 -14.90
N VAL A 600 40.47 0.27 -14.28
CA VAL A 600 39.89 1.19 -13.30
C VAL A 600 40.74 1.32 -12.04
N ALA A 601 41.35 0.23 -11.55
CA ALA A 601 42.25 0.29 -10.41
C ALA A 601 43.53 1.08 -10.72
N ARG A 602 44.13 0.91 -11.92
CA ARG A 602 45.31 1.70 -12.34
C ARG A 602 45.01 3.19 -12.47
N LEU A 603 43.81 3.56 -12.92
CA LEU A 603 43.36 4.96 -12.97
C LEU A 603 43.26 5.55 -11.56
N LEU A 604 42.63 4.84 -10.63
CA LEU A 604 42.52 5.25 -9.22
C LEU A 604 43.89 5.34 -8.53
N LEU A 605 44.88 4.52 -8.92
CA LEU A 605 46.26 4.57 -8.41
C LEU A 605 47.13 5.66 -9.07
N GLY A 606 46.58 6.52 -9.94
CA GLY A 606 47.31 7.63 -10.58
C GLY A 606 48.22 7.18 -11.73
N GLY A 607 47.67 6.36 -12.64
CA GLY A 607 48.40 5.66 -13.69
C GLY A 607 49.42 6.46 -14.50
N GLN A 608 50.59 5.84 -14.71
CA GLN A 608 51.70 6.28 -15.58
C GLN A 608 51.99 7.79 -15.60
N ARG A 609 52.49 8.32 -14.48
CA ARG A 609 53.39 9.47 -14.52
C ARG A 609 54.75 9.04 -15.09
N SER A 610 55.00 9.35 -16.36
CA SER A 610 56.36 9.46 -16.86
C SER A 610 57.04 10.70 -16.26
N ASP A 611 58.28 10.53 -15.83
CA ASP A 611 59.32 11.55 -15.61
C ASP A 611 58.98 12.80 -14.78
N ALA A 612 59.21 12.70 -13.47
CA ALA A 612 59.98 13.70 -12.72
C ALA A 612 60.54 13.08 -11.42
N GLY A 613 61.85 13.20 -11.19
CA GLY A 613 62.51 12.54 -10.06
C GLY A 613 62.09 13.09 -8.70
N SER A 614 61.66 12.21 -7.80
CA SER A 614 61.61 12.48 -6.36
C SER A 614 61.98 11.22 -5.58
N ALA A 615 62.81 11.37 -4.55
CA ALA A 615 63.43 10.25 -3.84
C ALA A 615 62.40 9.41 -3.04
N PRO A 616 62.66 8.10 -2.82
CA PRO A 616 61.76 7.25 -2.03
C PRO A 616 61.67 7.76 -0.58
N ARG A 617 60.49 8.25 -0.19
CA ARG A 617 60.18 8.53 1.22
C ARG A 617 60.03 7.20 1.96
N GLY A 618 61.10 6.75 2.61
CA GLY A 618 61.03 5.65 3.56
C GLY A 618 60.07 5.97 4.72
N GLY A 619 58.95 5.27 4.78
CA GLY A 619 57.94 5.38 5.83
C GLY A 619 56.94 4.22 5.70
N VAL A 620 56.90 3.35 6.71
CA VAL A 620 56.35 1.98 6.60
C VAL A 620 54.80 1.92 6.67
N GLU A 621 54.11 3.06 6.74
CA GLU A 621 52.67 3.12 7.05
C GLU A 621 51.74 3.50 5.88
N ALA A 622 52.29 4.07 4.80
CA ALA A 622 51.53 4.73 3.74
C ALA A 622 51.18 3.82 2.54
N TRP A 623 50.41 2.76 2.76
CA TRP A 623 49.81 1.95 1.67
C TRP A 623 48.94 2.82 0.75
N ASN A 624 49.18 2.76 -0.57
CA ASN A 624 48.57 3.62 -1.57
C ASN A 624 47.08 3.34 -1.76
N ARG A 625 46.25 4.13 -1.09
CA ARG A 625 44.78 4.08 -1.19
C ARG A 625 44.23 4.56 -2.54
N GLY A 626 45.06 5.15 -3.40
CA GLY A 626 44.62 5.84 -4.61
C GLY A 626 43.75 7.08 -4.34
N GLY A 627 43.19 7.62 -5.42
CA GLY A 627 42.17 8.68 -5.38
C GLY A 627 40.73 8.16 -5.34
N SER A 628 39.80 9.09 -5.46
CA SER A 628 38.37 8.83 -5.70
C SER A 628 37.98 9.48 -7.03
N LEU A 629 37.27 8.75 -7.89
CA LEU A 629 36.78 9.25 -9.19
C LEU A 629 35.26 9.07 -9.27
N SER A 630 34.55 9.97 -9.94
CA SER A 630 33.14 9.78 -10.26
C SER A 630 32.96 8.68 -11.30
N LEU A 631 31.77 8.07 -11.33
CA LEU A 631 31.37 7.14 -12.39
C LEU A 631 31.37 7.77 -13.80
N ALA A 632 31.42 9.11 -13.93
CA ALA A 632 31.56 9.79 -15.21
C ALA A 632 33.02 9.79 -15.68
N GLU A 633 33.97 10.13 -14.80
CA GLU A 633 35.41 10.09 -15.09
C GLU A 633 35.89 8.65 -15.33
N VAL A 634 35.44 7.69 -14.52
CA VAL A 634 35.74 6.26 -14.74
C VAL A 634 35.12 5.76 -16.07
N ALA A 635 34.08 6.42 -16.58
CA ALA A 635 33.51 6.11 -17.89
C ALA A 635 34.24 6.79 -19.06
N SER A 636 34.77 8.01 -18.92
CA SER A 636 35.52 8.67 -20.01
C SER A 636 36.84 7.95 -20.33
N GLU A 637 37.48 7.36 -19.33
CA GLU A 637 38.74 6.61 -19.48
C GLU A 637 38.56 5.18 -20.03
N LEU A 638 37.33 4.75 -20.32
CA LEU A 638 37.01 3.47 -20.94
C LEU A 638 36.55 3.67 -22.38
N ASP A 639 37.03 2.81 -23.28
CA ASP A 639 36.69 2.88 -24.70
C ASP A 639 35.20 2.61 -24.98
N ARG A 640 34.73 3.18 -26.08
CA ARG A 640 33.33 3.13 -26.53
C ARG A 640 32.81 1.70 -26.67
N GLU A 641 33.66 0.75 -27.10
CA GLU A 641 33.26 -0.65 -27.23
C GLU A 641 33.05 -1.31 -25.87
N THR A 642 34.00 -1.18 -24.94
CA THR A 642 33.89 -1.62 -23.55
C THR A 642 32.64 -1.06 -22.88
N LEU A 643 32.39 0.25 -23.01
CA LEU A 643 31.18 0.88 -22.48
C LEU A 643 29.90 0.36 -23.14
N GLN A 644 29.88 0.12 -24.45
CA GLN A 644 28.74 -0.47 -25.14
C GLN A 644 28.53 -1.94 -24.77
N ARG A 645 29.60 -2.70 -24.50
CA ARG A 645 29.52 -4.10 -24.03
C ARG A 645 28.94 -4.14 -22.61
N LEU A 646 29.43 -3.31 -21.70
CA LEU A 646 28.87 -3.17 -20.35
C LEU A 646 27.41 -2.67 -20.37
N LYS A 647 27.06 -1.71 -21.24
CA LYS A 647 25.66 -1.22 -21.41
C LYS A 647 24.71 -2.24 -22.04
N ARG A 648 25.21 -3.31 -22.68
CA ARG A 648 24.39 -4.40 -23.23
C ARG A 648 23.99 -5.43 -22.15
N GLU A 649 24.71 -5.46 -21.04
CA GLU A 649 24.39 -6.24 -19.83
C GLU A 649 23.52 -5.44 -18.85
N CYS A 650 22.66 -6.11 -18.08
CA CYS A 650 21.84 -5.43 -17.08
C CYS A 650 22.70 -4.92 -15.92
N GLY A 651 22.81 -3.59 -15.81
CA GLY A 651 23.45 -2.88 -14.69
C GLY A 651 24.71 -2.09 -15.03
N GLY A 652 25.34 -2.34 -16.19
CA GLY A 652 26.47 -1.55 -16.69
C GLY A 652 27.70 -1.46 -15.77
N LEU A 653 28.54 -0.45 -16.05
CA LEU A 653 29.81 -0.19 -15.36
C LEU A 653 29.64 -0.08 -13.83
N GLN A 654 28.64 0.66 -13.35
CA GLN A 654 28.40 0.81 -11.90
C GLN A 654 28.12 -0.53 -11.21
N THR A 655 27.42 -1.45 -11.88
CA THR A 655 27.12 -2.78 -11.33
C THR A 655 28.34 -3.69 -11.41
N LEU A 656 29.16 -3.60 -12.46
CA LEU A 656 30.45 -4.30 -12.54
C LEU A 656 31.36 -3.91 -11.35
N LEU A 657 31.50 -2.61 -11.08
CA LEU A 657 32.36 -2.11 -10.01
C LEU A 657 31.82 -2.47 -8.62
N ARG A 658 30.50 -2.47 -8.41
CA ARG A 658 29.86 -2.96 -7.17
C ARG A 658 30.03 -4.47 -6.97
N ASN A 659 29.89 -5.27 -8.03
CA ASN A 659 30.12 -6.71 -7.98
C ASN A 659 31.61 -7.05 -7.73
N SER A 660 32.52 -6.13 -8.11
CA SER A 660 33.96 -6.18 -7.81
C SER A 660 34.29 -5.71 -6.39
N HIS A 661 33.42 -6.05 -5.43
CA HIS A 661 33.42 -5.68 -4.00
C HIS A 661 34.75 -5.91 -3.26
N GLN A 662 35.58 -6.83 -3.77
CA GLN A 662 36.94 -7.07 -3.29
C GLN A 662 37.85 -5.85 -3.45
N VAL A 663 37.73 -5.14 -4.58
CA VAL A 663 38.67 -4.10 -5.03
C VAL A 663 38.12 -2.69 -4.79
N PHE A 664 36.84 -2.48 -5.08
CA PHE A 664 36.24 -1.14 -5.10
C PHE A 664 35.16 -0.94 -4.04
N GLN A 665 35.04 0.30 -3.59
CA GLN A 665 33.90 0.79 -2.82
C GLN A 665 33.20 1.89 -3.65
N VAL A 666 31.88 1.78 -3.82
CA VAL A 666 31.08 2.67 -4.69
C VAL A 666 29.98 3.38 -3.90
N VAL A 667 30.25 4.61 -3.48
CA VAL A 667 29.41 5.43 -2.58
C VAL A 667 29.07 6.76 -3.27
N ASN A 668 27.81 7.19 -3.20
CA ASN A 668 27.33 8.48 -3.73
C ASN A 668 27.72 8.80 -5.19
N GLY A 669 27.95 7.77 -6.03
CA GLY A 669 28.36 7.93 -7.42
C GLY A 669 29.87 8.10 -7.64
N GLN A 670 30.67 8.09 -6.58
CA GLN A 670 32.12 7.96 -6.62
C GLN A 670 32.57 6.50 -6.46
N VAL A 671 33.78 6.23 -6.93
CA VAL A 671 34.49 4.95 -6.90
C VAL A 671 35.85 5.20 -6.28
N ARG A 672 36.19 4.47 -5.21
CA ARG A 672 37.54 4.45 -4.61
C ARG A 672 38.02 3.01 -4.46
N ILE A 673 39.35 2.83 -4.37
CA ILE A 673 39.92 1.55 -3.96
C ILE A 673 39.56 1.30 -2.49
N ARG A 674 39.28 0.04 -2.15
CA ARG A 674 38.85 -0.34 -0.80
C ARG A 674 40.04 -0.66 0.10
N ASP A 675 40.17 0.09 1.19
CA ASP A 675 41.06 -0.27 2.30
C ASP A 675 40.31 -1.15 3.30
N TRP A 676 40.74 -2.40 3.43
CA TRP A 676 40.11 -3.39 4.32
C TRP A 676 40.43 -3.19 5.81
N ARG A 677 41.25 -2.19 6.18
CA ARG A 677 41.48 -1.78 7.57
C ARG A 677 40.34 -0.92 8.16
N GLU A 678 39.46 -0.35 7.33
CA GLU A 678 38.38 0.55 7.77
C GLU A 678 37.07 -0.18 8.13
N GLU A 679 36.97 -1.48 7.83
CA GLU A 679 35.77 -2.29 8.08
C GLU A 679 35.73 -2.81 9.53
N LYS A 680 34.55 -2.81 10.16
CA LYS A 680 34.39 -3.38 11.51
C LYS A 680 34.35 -4.92 11.49
N LEU A 681 34.60 -5.52 12.65
CA LEU A 681 34.72 -6.97 12.85
C LEU A 681 33.56 -7.77 12.23
N TRP A 682 33.91 -8.91 11.65
CA TRP A 682 33.03 -9.76 10.84
C TRP A 682 32.05 -10.57 11.69
N GLU A 683 30.85 -10.85 11.19
CA GLU A 683 29.92 -11.79 11.83
C GLU A 683 30.37 -13.25 11.63
N GLU A 684 30.11 -14.10 12.63
CA GLU A 684 30.60 -15.49 12.71
C GLU A 684 30.24 -16.36 11.48
N LYS A 685 29.16 -16.03 10.77
CA LYS A 685 28.70 -16.75 9.56
C LYS A 685 29.69 -16.73 8.40
N GLU A 686 30.57 -15.74 8.30
CA GLU A 686 31.46 -15.60 7.13
C GLU A 686 32.76 -16.42 7.23
N LEU A 687 33.03 -17.04 8.39
CA LEU A 687 34.18 -17.91 8.60
C LEU A 687 34.21 -19.13 7.64
N GLU A 688 33.05 -19.66 7.25
CA GLU A 688 32.94 -20.79 6.31
C GLU A 688 33.34 -20.44 4.87
N ALA A 689 33.31 -19.16 4.48
CA ALA A 689 33.62 -18.71 3.12
C ALA A 689 35.09 -18.27 2.92
N ARG A 690 35.90 -18.30 3.99
CA ARG A 690 37.25 -17.70 4.03
C ARG A 690 38.24 -18.44 3.12
N LYS A 691 39.14 -17.67 2.48
CA LYS A 691 40.20 -18.12 1.56
C LYS A 691 39.71 -18.87 0.31
N THR A 692 38.44 -18.75 -0.07
CA THR A 692 37.86 -19.44 -1.26
C THR A 692 38.16 -18.76 -2.60
N ARG A 693 38.78 -17.57 -2.59
CA ARG A 693 39.25 -16.82 -3.77
C ARG A 693 40.62 -16.21 -3.49
N ILE A 694 41.43 -16.04 -4.54
CA ILE A 694 42.72 -15.33 -4.48
C ILE A 694 42.50 -13.86 -4.10
N CYS A 695 43.45 -13.29 -3.36
CA CYS A 695 43.48 -11.88 -2.98
C CYS A 695 43.91 -11.02 -4.18
N TRP A 696 42.97 -10.21 -4.70
CA TRP A 696 43.24 -9.31 -5.81
C TRP A 696 44.40 -8.35 -5.50
N PHE A 697 44.45 -7.79 -4.28
CA PHE A 697 45.54 -6.87 -3.90
C PHE A 697 46.91 -7.54 -3.85
N PHE A 698 46.98 -8.78 -3.34
CA PHE A 698 48.23 -9.56 -3.35
C PHE A 698 48.76 -9.81 -4.77
N THR A 699 47.86 -9.90 -5.76
CA THR A 699 48.21 -10.26 -7.15
C THR A 699 48.40 -9.03 -8.05
N HIS A 700 47.79 -7.88 -7.72
CA HIS A 700 47.64 -6.76 -8.65
C HIS A 700 47.85 -5.35 -8.06
N HIS A 701 47.97 -5.20 -6.75
CA HIS A 701 48.25 -3.89 -6.14
C HIS A 701 49.77 -3.66 -6.05
N PRO A 702 50.30 -2.46 -6.36
CA PRO A 702 51.74 -2.20 -6.33
C PRO A 702 52.37 -2.47 -4.95
N ASP A 703 51.67 -2.08 -3.88
CA ASP A 703 52.12 -2.27 -2.50
C ASP A 703 51.65 -3.63 -1.91
N GLY A 704 51.12 -4.53 -2.74
CA GLY A 704 50.48 -5.77 -2.30
C GLY A 704 49.22 -5.55 -1.46
N CYS A 705 48.85 -6.57 -0.68
CA CYS A 705 47.69 -6.51 0.21
C CYS A 705 48.02 -5.83 1.54
N VAL A 706 47.15 -4.89 1.95
CA VAL A 706 47.27 -4.11 3.19
C VAL A 706 47.04 -4.91 4.47
N LEU A 707 46.55 -6.16 4.37
CA LEU A 707 46.32 -7.05 5.50
C LEU A 707 47.40 -8.16 5.54
N PRO A 708 47.92 -8.50 6.73
CA PRO A 708 48.62 -9.78 6.95
C PRO A 708 47.77 -10.96 6.46
N SER A 709 48.39 -12.04 5.96
CA SER A 709 47.62 -13.11 5.30
C SER A 709 46.70 -13.87 6.26
N ASP A 710 47.16 -14.05 7.50
CA ASP A 710 46.41 -14.59 8.65
C ASP A 710 45.22 -13.71 9.08
N CYS A 711 45.20 -12.43 8.69
CA CYS A 711 44.07 -11.51 8.81
C CYS A 711 43.23 -11.40 7.52
N CYS A 712 43.81 -11.61 6.35
CA CYS A 712 43.11 -11.44 5.07
C CYS A 712 42.02 -12.52 4.85
N PRO A 713 40.81 -12.15 4.38
CA PRO A 713 39.76 -13.12 4.04
C PRO A 713 40.01 -13.86 2.71
N PHE A 714 40.95 -13.38 1.88
CA PHE A 714 41.28 -13.94 0.55
C PHE A 714 42.69 -14.57 0.54
N ALA A 715 42.93 -15.51 -0.38
CA ALA A 715 44.16 -16.32 -0.44
C ALA A 715 45.35 -15.56 -1.05
N HIS A 716 46.47 -15.49 -0.33
CA HIS A 716 47.73 -14.87 -0.78
C HIS A 716 48.55 -15.91 -1.58
N GLY A 717 47.98 -16.32 -2.71
CA GLY A 717 48.53 -17.35 -3.59
C GLY A 717 47.84 -18.72 -3.47
N PRO A 718 48.20 -19.70 -4.32
CA PRO A 718 47.45 -20.95 -4.45
C PRO A 718 47.46 -21.85 -3.22
N GLY A 719 48.54 -21.84 -2.42
CA GLY A 719 48.70 -22.71 -1.25
C GLY A 719 47.73 -22.43 -0.10
N GLU A 720 47.09 -21.27 -0.09
CA GLU A 720 46.04 -20.93 0.88
C GLU A 720 44.62 -21.16 0.37
N LEU A 721 44.46 -21.45 -0.94
CA LEU A 721 43.16 -21.43 -1.60
C LEU A 721 42.30 -22.63 -1.15
N ARG A 722 41.17 -22.35 -0.51
CA ARG A 722 40.24 -23.37 -0.02
C ARG A 722 39.17 -23.67 -1.08
N PRO A 723 38.69 -24.92 -1.21
CA PRO A 723 37.53 -25.22 -2.04
C PRO A 723 36.30 -24.47 -1.50
N ALA A 724 35.50 -23.92 -2.41
CA ALA A 724 34.27 -23.23 -2.01
C ALA A 724 33.30 -24.20 -1.31
N PRO A 725 32.66 -23.81 -0.20
CA PRO A 725 31.71 -24.67 0.50
C PRO A 725 30.58 -25.09 -0.43
N ALA A 726 30.25 -26.38 -0.43
CA ALA A 726 29.21 -26.93 -1.29
C ALA A 726 27.86 -26.25 -0.99
N THR A 727 27.32 -25.52 -1.97
CA THR A 727 26.00 -24.86 -1.84
C THR A 727 24.96 -25.87 -1.34
N ARG A 728 24.05 -25.43 -0.46
CA ARG A 728 23.09 -26.32 0.24
C ARG A 728 22.31 -27.27 -0.69
N LYS A 729 22.12 -26.90 -1.97
CA LYS A 729 21.57 -27.76 -3.03
C LYS A 729 22.27 -29.13 -3.22
N LYS A 730 23.51 -29.33 -2.77
CA LYS A 730 24.21 -30.63 -2.80
C LYS A 730 24.22 -31.41 -1.47
N ARG A 731 23.62 -30.89 -0.40
CA ARG A 731 23.51 -31.56 0.91
C ARG A 731 22.13 -32.20 1.16
N GLN A 732 21.35 -32.41 0.10
CA GLN A 732 20.03 -33.05 0.09
C GLN A 732 19.92 -34.12 -1.02
N LEU A 733 21.06 -34.67 -1.46
CA LEU A 733 21.19 -35.74 -2.47
C LEU A 733 22.19 -36.83 -2.02
N LEU A 734 22.38 -36.94 -0.70
CA LEU A 734 23.01 -38.00 0.07
C LEU A 734 22.22 -38.14 1.38
#